data_AF-A0AB40B482-F1
#
_entry.id   AF-A0AB40B482-F1
#
_cell.length_a   1.000
_cell.length_b   1.000
_cell.length_c   1.000
_cell.angle_alpha   90.00
_cell.angle_beta   90.00
_cell.angle_gamma   90.00
#
_symmetry.space_group_name_H-M   'P 1'
#
loop_
_entity.id
_entity.type
_entity.pdbx_description
1 polymer ?
#
loop_
_entity_poly.entity_id
_entity_poly.type
_entity_poly.pdbx_seq_one_letter_code
_entity_poly.pdbx_strand_id
1 'polypeptide(L)'
;MLFKGITTYGWPNGCWFLQGLIDKVKHLMGLKASQAMVLNVMGYDSCDGRITFDKETNKIRFTQAHDPLLLRKIQALQSISKKLGGMLFMSRYRSTSVHLLGGCNAASDSLNGVCNPKGQVFDVSGDQPARHEGLYVCDGSLIPCSVGINPILTITTTSEYISKHLVQEVLNFKNRFKQNEVMTTGLVELANSTMHSKISGINNSRLDKGLQSHREVQTMKSKENVTFKETLKGFIGGMPCIAYLAVKINLPGQLTFSQNNIDKTYEHSLLRGKVGGYVVFQTINKEPLYVIDGEIDMLAINNRTPYTQYMHYKLVLASTSGSRYLLEGKKVMNPYILATYAWKESKTLHVTFKEFTGKDDKQSKICGDNNQQKVDLNGELHLSVLELLKSLISMQGNQKGLFVCLLLQSLWRTYILQIPRNAEPKFTNFDKNNKTYPTSCLHELKTGDGCLISCQQWRCNLKPWKSKRVHGFPILLLNGHSTESFYLPTEPTDLVRTLLEEGYDTWNLLTRTHPQHASNKFTIEDIAKFDIPAAITKIQELHGPKTKIHVIAHCVGGLAINIALLGGYVSAAHVASLSCINSSMFFKLTTSALLKMRLPLIPISMAVLGKNKIISMSEEPNESFRHWLVKSIVRLIPQYERCTLSGCDLLSGIFGNTFWHDNVTPKHS
;
A
#
# COMPACT_ATOMS: atom_id res chain seq x y z
N MET A 1 -30.02 -9.68 -7.29
CA MET A 1 -29.78 -9.17 -5.91
C MET A 1 -28.44 -8.46 -5.70
N LEU A 2 -27.35 -8.82 -6.39
CA LEU A 2 -25.97 -8.33 -6.12
C LEU A 2 -25.72 -6.80 -6.16
N PHE A 3 -26.62 -5.99 -6.73
CA PHE A 3 -26.44 -4.54 -6.88
C PHE A 3 -27.45 -3.72 -6.04
N LYS A 4 -27.98 -4.30 -4.95
CA LYS A 4 -28.92 -3.64 -4.02
C LYS A 4 -28.19 -2.53 -3.24
N GLY A 5 -27.98 -1.39 -3.87
CA GLY A 5 -27.14 -0.30 -3.35
C GLY A 5 -26.50 0.61 -4.41
N ILE A 6 -26.73 0.38 -5.71
CA ILE A 6 -26.30 1.29 -6.79
C ILE A 6 -27.55 1.86 -7.48
N THR A 7 -27.56 3.16 -7.74
CA THR A 7 -28.61 3.86 -8.47
C THR A 7 -28.04 4.44 -9.76
N THR A 8 -28.61 4.05 -10.90
CA THR A 8 -28.35 4.68 -12.20
C THR A 8 -29.25 5.89 -12.37
N TYR A 9 -28.70 7.05 -12.74
CA TYR A 9 -29.47 8.22 -13.11
C TYR A 9 -29.34 8.47 -14.62
N GLY A 10 -30.47 8.61 -15.34
CA GLY A 10 -30.49 9.12 -16.72
C GLY A 10 -31.00 8.20 -17.84
N TRP A 11 -31.70 7.09 -17.54
CA TRP A 11 -32.38 6.25 -18.56
C TRP A 11 -33.71 5.74 -17.97
N PRO A 12 -34.79 5.54 -18.75
CA PRO A 12 -36.07 5.06 -18.21
C PRO A 12 -36.00 3.79 -17.36
N ASN A 13 -36.90 3.72 -16.37
CA ASN A 13 -36.92 2.71 -15.32
C ASN A 13 -36.90 1.26 -15.85
N GLY A 14 -36.11 0.40 -15.22
CA GLY A 14 -36.26 -1.07 -15.29
C GLY A 14 -35.04 -1.85 -15.77
N CYS A 15 -34.25 -1.31 -16.71
CA CYS A 15 -33.29 -2.13 -17.48
C CYS A 15 -31.84 -2.19 -16.97
N TRP A 16 -31.54 -1.71 -15.76
CA TRP A 16 -30.16 -1.73 -15.21
C TRP A 16 -29.57 -3.15 -15.09
N PHE A 17 -30.42 -4.16 -14.84
CA PHE A 17 -30.04 -5.58 -14.83
C PHE A 17 -29.53 -6.04 -16.19
N LEU A 18 -30.16 -5.57 -17.29
CA LEU A 18 -29.74 -5.91 -18.64
C LEU A 18 -28.34 -5.37 -18.94
N GLN A 19 -27.93 -4.22 -18.39
CA GLN A 19 -26.56 -3.73 -18.57
C GLN A 19 -25.52 -4.67 -17.95
N GLY A 20 -25.77 -5.19 -16.73
CA GLY A 20 -24.90 -6.18 -16.09
C GLY A 20 -24.91 -7.54 -16.80
N LEU A 21 -26.01 -7.88 -17.48
CA LEU A 21 -26.10 -9.06 -18.36
C LEU A 21 -25.34 -8.83 -19.68
N ILE A 22 -25.51 -7.66 -20.30
CA ILE A 22 -24.86 -7.22 -21.54
C ILE A 22 -23.35 -7.11 -21.34
N ASP A 23 -22.87 -6.60 -20.21
CA ASP A 23 -21.43 -6.56 -19.92
C ASP A 23 -20.87 -7.97 -19.69
N LYS A 24 -21.64 -8.88 -19.07
CA LYS A 24 -21.28 -10.31 -19.03
C LYS A 24 -21.28 -10.96 -20.42
N VAL A 25 -22.25 -10.65 -21.29
CA VAL A 25 -22.33 -11.17 -22.66
C VAL A 25 -21.21 -10.61 -23.53
N LYS A 26 -20.92 -9.30 -23.46
CA LYS A 26 -19.74 -8.67 -24.09
C LYS A 26 -18.45 -9.35 -23.62
N HIS A 27 -18.30 -9.61 -22.33
CA HIS A 27 -17.17 -10.33 -21.77
C HIS A 27 -17.07 -11.77 -22.29
N LEU A 28 -18.20 -12.46 -22.42
CA LEU A 28 -18.27 -13.82 -23.00
C LEU A 28 -17.93 -13.83 -24.50
N MET A 29 -18.36 -12.82 -25.24
CA MET A 29 -18.05 -12.59 -26.66
C MET A 29 -16.65 -11.98 -26.89
N GLY A 30 -15.88 -11.71 -25.82
CA GLY A 30 -14.55 -11.11 -25.91
C GLY A 30 -14.51 -9.69 -26.45
N LEU A 31 -15.64 -8.96 -26.39
CA LEU A 31 -15.71 -7.51 -26.65
C LEU A 31 -15.07 -6.73 -25.50
N LYS A 32 -14.70 -5.46 -25.74
CA LYS A 32 -14.15 -4.59 -24.67
C LYS A 32 -15.12 -4.54 -23.49
N ALA A 33 -14.59 -4.82 -22.30
CA ALA A 33 -15.30 -4.53 -21.05
C ALA A 33 -15.59 -3.01 -20.99
N SER A 34 -16.76 -2.65 -20.49
CA SER A 34 -17.14 -1.25 -20.27
C SER A 34 -16.11 -0.59 -19.35
N GLN A 35 -15.39 0.41 -19.88
CA GLN A 35 -14.39 1.16 -19.10
C GLN A 35 -15.11 1.97 -18.01
N ALA A 36 -14.70 1.79 -16.77
CA ALA A 36 -15.21 2.54 -15.64
C ALA A 36 -14.19 3.61 -15.22
N MET A 37 -14.67 4.82 -15.00
CA MET A 37 -13.89 5.93 -14.45
C MET A 37 -14.53 6.36 -13.13
N VAL A 38 -13.72 6.47 -12.08
CA VAL A 38 -14.17 6.99 -10.78
C VAL A 38 -14.22 8.51 -10.85
N LEU A 39 -15.41 9.08 -10.83
CA LEU A 39 -15.61 10.51 -10.68
C LEU A 39 -15.85 10.85 -9.20
N ASN A 40 -14.79 11.29 -8.51
CA ASN A 40 -14.89 11.81 -7.16
C ASN A 40 -15.13 13.33 -7.21
N VAL A 41 -16.20 13.81 -6.58
CA VAL A 41 -16.55 15.24 -6.52
C VAL A 41 -16.73 15.64 -5.07
N MET A 42 -15.88 16.56 -4.62
CA MET A 42 -16.00 17.26 -3.35
C MET A 42 -16.56 18.66 -3.59
N GLY A 43 -17.03 19.30 -2.54
CA GLY A 43 -17.53 20.68 -2.57
C GLY A 43 -18.35 20.96 -1.32
N TYR A 44 -18.57 22.24 -1.05
CA TYR A 44 -19.20 22.74 0.17
C TYR A 44 -20.50 22.01 0.55
N ASP A 45 -20.65 21.85 1.86
CA ASP A 45 -21.88 21.46 2.57
C ASP A 45 -22.27 22.59 3.55
N SER A 46 -23.40 22.43 4.24
CA SER A 46 -23.98 23.47 5.11
C SER A 46 -23.38 23.52 6.52
N CYS A 47 -22.35 22.72 6.81
CA CYS A 47 -21.68 22.64 8.13
C CYS A 47 -22.62 22.29 9.30
N ASP A 48 -23.80 21.72 9.01
CA ASP A 48 -24.90 21.40 9.93
C ASP A 48 -24.91 19.92 10.38
N GLY A 49 -23.90 19.15 9.97
CA GLY A 49 -23.71 17.76 10.40
C GLY A 49 -23.47 17.66 11.89
N ARG A 50 -24.03 16.62 12.54
CA ARG A 50 -23.95 16.44 13.99
C ARG A 50 -23.61 15.00 14.36
N ILE A 51 -22.68 14.86 15.29
CA ILE A 51 -22.39 13.60 15.99
C ILE A 51 -22.78 13.81 17.45
N THR A 52 -23.80 13.09 17.93
CA THR A 52 -24.31 13.23 19.29
C THR A 52 -24.27 11.89 20.00
N PHE A 53 -23.74 11.85 21.22
CA PHE A 53 -23.82 10.68 22.09
C PHE A 53 -25.03 10.78 23.01
N ASP A 54 -25.98 9.88 22.80
CA ASP A 54 -27.19 9.71 23.60
C ASP A 54 -26.84 8.88 24.84
N LYS A 55 -26.73 9.54 26.00
CA LYS A 55 -26.26 8.93 27.26
C LYS A 55 -27.22 7.88 27.82
N GLU A 56 -28.53 8.06 27.65
CA GLU A 56 -29.54 7.13 28.16
C GLU A 56 -29.51 5.81 27.41
N THR A 57 -29.35 5.86 26.09
CA THR A 57 -29.33 4.65 25.25
C THR A 57 -27.92 4.15 24.92
N ASN A 58 -26.88 4.86 25.37
CA ASN A 58 -25.47 4.67 25.00
C ASN A 58 -25.24 4.58 23.48
N LYS A 59 -25.94 5.39 22.68
CA LYS A 59 -25.88 5.37 21.21
C LYS A 59 -25.26 6.63 20.64
N ILE A 60 -24.27 6.46 19.77
CA ILE A 60 -23.82 7.52 18.86
C ILE A 60 -24.87 7.67 17.75
N ARG A 61 -25.49 8.84 17.65
CA ARG A 61 -26.33 9.24 16.51
C ARG A 61 -25.50 10.13 15.58
N PHE A 62 -25.40 9.74 14.31
CA PHE A 62 -24.73 10.52 13.27
C PHE A 62 -25.78 11.11 12.30
N THR A 63 -25.81 12.44 12.22
CA THR A 63 -26.61 13.19 11.24
C THR A 63 -25.65 13.81 10.24
N GLN A 64 -25.73 13.38 8.98
CA GLN A 64 -24.91 13.93 7.90
C GLN A 64 -25.27 15.40 7.64
N ALA A 65 -24.29 16.22 7.26
CA ALA A 65 -24.52 17.59 6.82
C ALA A 65 -25.39 17.63 5.53
N HIS A 66 -26.16 18.70 5.38
CA HIS A 66 -26.90 19.00 4.17
C HIS A 66 -25.95 19.52 3.08
N ASP A 67 -25.93 18.87 1.92
CA ASP A 67 -25.20 19.30 0.73
C ASP A 67 -26.17 19.99 -0.26
N PRO A 68 -26.30 21.32 -0.25
CA PRO A 68 -27.22 22.05 -1.14
C PRO A 68 -26.75 22.01 -2.59
N LEU A 69 -25.46 21.74 -2.83
CA LEU A 69 -24.87 21.63 -4.15
C LEU A 69 -25.00 20.22 -4.73
N LEU A 70 -25.50 19.22 -3.98
CA LEU A 70 -25.57 17.82 -4.39
C LEU A 70 -26.25 17.63 -5.75
N LEU A 71 -27.38 18.31 -5.99
CA LEU A 71 -28.08 18.22 -7.27
C LEU A 71 -27.23 18.78 -8.43
N ARG A 72 -26.53 19.90 -8.21
CA ARG A 72 -25.61 20.49 -9.20
C ARG A 72 -24.39 19.60 -9.44
N LYS A 73 -23.83 19.00 -8.39
CA LYS A 73 -22.74 17.99 -8.46
C LYS A 73 -23.19 16.79 -9.31
N ILE A 74 -24.39 16.26 -9.09
CA ILE A 74 -24.98 15.17 -9.88
C ILE A 74 -25.21 15.57 -11.35
N GLN A 75 -25.75 16.77 -11.61
CA GLN A 75 -25.94 17.27 -12.98
C GLN A 75 -24.62 17.46 -13.73
N ALA A 76 -23.58 17.97 -13.05
CA ALA A 76 -22.23 18.09 -13.60
C ALA A 76 -21.64 16.71 -13.92
N LEU A 77 -21.76 15.74 -13.00
CA LEU A 77 -21.37 14.35 -13.23
C LEU A 77 -22.09 13.73 -14.43
N GLN A 78 -23.40 13.92 -14.56
CA GLN A 78 -24.19 13.44 -15.70
C GLN A 78 -23.74 14.08 -17.02
N SER A 79 -23.49 15.39 -17.02
CA SER A 79 -22.99 16.15 -18.18
C SER A 79 -21.61 15.63 -18.62
N ILE A 80 -20.69 15.40 -17.67
CA ILE A 80 -19.37 14.82 -17.91
C ILE A 80 -19.51 13.40 -18.46
N SER A 81 -20.26 12.51 -17.82
CA SER A 81 -20.50 11.15 -18.31
C SER A 81 -21.08 11.15 -19.73
N LYS A 82 -22.09 11.98 -20.01
CA LYS A 82 -22.71 12.09 -21.34
C LYS A 82 -21.71 12.57 -22.40
N LYS A 83 -20.89 13.59 -22.11
CA LYS A 83 -19.85 14.08 -23.02
C LYS A 83 -18.76 13.03 -23.30
N LEU A 84 -18.47 12.17 -22.34
CA LEU A 84 -17.54 11.04 -22.47
C LEU A 84 -18.18 9.78 -23.08
N GLY A 85 -19.46 9.84 -23.51
CA GLY A 85 -20.19 8.69 -24.07
C GLY A 85 -20.51 7.59 -23.06
N GLY A 86 -20.38 7.87 -21.76
CA GLY A 86 -20.57 6.91 -20.66
C GLY A 86 -21.86 7.11 -19.88
N MET A 87 -22.17 6.13 -19.02
CA MET A 87 -23.32 6.16 -18.11
C MET A 87 -22.85 6.46 -16.67
N LEU A 88 -23.58 7.33 -15.95
CA LEU A 88 -23.28 7.62 -14.55
C LEU A 88 -23.87 6.56 -13.63
N PHE A 89 -22.99 5.84 -12.93
CA PHE A 89 -23.34 4.94 -11.83
C PHE A 89 -23.00 5.61 -10.49
N MET A 90 -23.96 5.69 -9.58
CA MET A 90 -23.73 6.23 -8.23
C MET A 90 -24.08 5.21 -7.15
N SER A 91 -23.28 5.20 -6.08
CA SER A 91 -23.63 4.50 -4.84
C SER A 91 -24.87 5.14 -4.20
N ARG A 92 -25.76 4.31 -3.65
CA ARG A 92 -26.89 4.74 -2.80
C ARG A 92 -26.40 5.28 -1.44
N TYR A 93 -25.18 4.96 -1.04
CA TYR A 93 -24.53 5.51 0.15
C TYR A 93 -23.71 6.74 -0.25
N ARG A 94 -24.17 7.91 0.22
CA ARG A 94 -23.77 9.24 -0.29
C ARG A 94 -22.35 9.69 0.09
N SER A 95 -21.77 9.19 1.18
CA SER A 95 -20.42 9.58 1.60
C SER A 95 -19.49 8.38 1.67
N THR A 96 -18.46 8.40 0.84
CA THR A 96 -17.17 7.71 1.01
C THR A 96 -16.07 8.66 1.49
N SER A 97 -16.40 9.92 1.80
CA SER A 97 -15.43 10.91 2.24
C SER A 97 -15.11 10.70 3.72
N VAL A 98 -13.82 10.56 4.02
CA VAL A 98 -13.27 10.49 5.39
C VAL A 98 -12.92 11.88 5.95
N HIS A 99 -13.30 12.93 5.23
CA HIS A 99 -13.00 14.34 5.53
C HIS A 99 -14.03 14.94 6.50
N LEU A 100 -14.25 14.32 7.66
CA LEU A 100 -15.06 14.92 8.72
C LEU A 100 -14.30 16.09 9.35
N LEU A 101 -14.94 17.26 9.40
CA LEU A 101 -14.42 18.49 9.99
C LEU A 101 -15.38 19.01 11.07
N GLY A 102 -14.93 19.97 11.86
CA GLY A 102 -15.78 20.78 12.74
C GLY A 102 -16.39 20.09 13.98
N GLY A 103 -15.83 18.95 14.41
CA GLY A 103 -16.27 18.27 15.64
C GLY A 103 -15.94 19.02 16.94
N CYS A 104 -14.89 19.85 16.93
CA CYS A 104 -14.36 20.62 18.05
C CYS A 104 -14.02 22.05 17.58
N ASN A 105 -14.99 22.72 16.93
CA ASN A 105 -14.81 24.01 16.26
C ASN A 105 -13.93 25.01 17.01
N ALA A 106 -12.97 25.60 16.29
CA ALA A 106 -12.24 26.78 16.74
C ALA A 106 -13.15 28.03 16.66
N ALA A 107 -13.24 28.78 17.75
CA ALA A 107 -14.02 30.02 17.86
C ALA A 107 -13.35 31.05 18.77
N SER A 108 -13.89 32.26 18.81
CA SER A 108 -13.43 33.34 19.71
C SER A 108 -13.75 33.08 21.19
N ASP A 109 -14.82 32.31 21.46
CA ASP A 109 -15.39 32.05 22.77
C ASP A 109 -16.07 30.66 22.83
N SER A 110 -16.48 30.27 24.04
CA SER A 110 -17.11 28.97 24.34
C SER A 110 -18.59 28.86 23.95
N LEU A 111 -19.24 29.95 23.57
CA LEU A 111 -20.63 29.93 23.09
C LEU A 111 -20.67 29.53 21.60
N ASN A 112 -19.64 29.90 20.85
CA ASN A 112 -19.53 29.70 19.41
C ASN A 112 -18.64 28.52 19.00
N GLY A 113 -17.90 27.90 19.92
CA GLY A 113 -17.04 26.74 19.63
C GLY A 113 -16.49 26.04 20.86
N VAL A 114 -15.70 24.99 20.61
CA VAL A 114 -15.11 24.12 21.65
C VAL A 114 -13.69 24.53 22.00
N CYS A 115 -12.95 25.07 21.02
CA CYS A 115 -11.55 25.46 21.18
C CYS A 115 -11.33 26.91 20.77
N ASN A 116 -10.27 27.52 21.29
CA ASN A 116 -9.78 28.80 20.74
C ASN A 116 -8.98 28.58 19.44
N PRO A 117 -8.58 29.64 18.70
CA PRO A 117 -7.83 29.50 17.45
C PRO A 117 -6.44 28.86 17.58
N LYS A 118 -5.93 28.68 18.81
CA LYS A 118 -4.69 27.96 19.13
C LYS A 118 -4.92 26.52 19.56
N GLY A 119 -6.14 26.00 19.40
CA GLY A 119 -6.50 24.62 19.74
C GLY A 119 -6.78 24.34 21.22
N GLN A 120 -6.61 25.30 22.13
CA GLN A 120 -6.91 25.11 23.56
C GLN A 120 -8.43 24.94 23.75
N VAL A 121 -8.85 23.90 24.46
CA VAL A 121 -10.26 23.66 24.79
C VAL A 121 -10.75 24.68 25.82
N PHE A 122 -11.91 25.29 25.59
CA PHE A 122 -12.54 26.18 26.56
C PHE A 122 -13.05 25.42 27.78
N ASP A 123 -12.93 26.04 28.95
CA ASP A 123 -13.52 25.53 30.19
C ASP A 123 -14.78 26.33 30.52
N VAL A 124 -15.90 25.64 30.68
CA VAL A 124 -17.24 26.21 30.96
C VAL A 124 -17.73 25.87 32.36
N SER A 125 -16.84 25.41 33.24
CA SER A 125 -17.17 24.94 34.59
C SER A 125 -17.38 26.05 35.62
N GLY A 126 -17.16 27.32 35.26
CA GLY A 126 -17.26 28.47 36.16
C GLY A 126 -17.58 29.78 35.44
N ASP A 127 -17.82 30.84 36.22
CA ASP A 127 -18.37 32.12 35.74
C ASP A 127 -17.41 32.99 34.90
N GLN A 128 -16.12 32.65 34.86
CA GLN A 128 -15.11 33.40 34.10
C GLN A 128 -14.67 32.65 32.83
N PRO A 129 -14.35 33.34 31.72
CA PRO A 129 -13.85 32.70 30.50
C PRO A 129 -12.50 31.99 30.71
N ALA A 130 -12.57 30.69 31.00
CA ALA A 130 -11.43 29.84 31.30
C ALA A 130 -11.09 28.90 30.14
N ARG A 131 -9.95 28.21 30.25
CA ARG A 131 -9.46 27.21 29.29
C ARG A 131 -8.79 26.08 30.05
N HIS A 132 -8.93 24.86 29.56
CA HIS A 132 -8.28 23.72 30.19
C HIS A 132 -6.77 23.75 29.94
N GLU A 133 -5.98 23.90 31.00
CA GLU A 133 -4.52 23.83 30.90
C GLU A 133 -4.08 22.44 30.42
N GLY A 134 -3.20 22.40 29.42
CA GLY A 134 -2.67 21.16 28.86
C GLY A 134 -3.59 20.41 27.88
N LEU A 135 -4.84 20.84 27.67
CA LEU A 135 -5.78 20.19 26.76
C LEU A 135 -5.95 20.94 25.44
N TYR A 136 -5.48 20.32 24.36
CA TYR A 136 -5.47 20.89 23.01
C TYR A 136 -6.06 19.91 22.01
N VAL A 137 -6.77 20.44 21.03
CA VAL A 137 -7.13 19.76 19.78
C VAL A 137 -6.19 20.30 18.69
N CYS A 138 -5.81 19.46 17.73
CA CYS A 138 -4.81 19.80 16.70
C CYS A 138 -5.19 19.32 15.28
N ASP A 139 -6.41 18.82 15.05
CA ASP A 139 -6.79 18.13 13.81
C ASP A 139 -7.94 18.83 13.05
N GLY A 140 -8.51 18.15 12.05
CA GLY A 140 -9.61 18.68 11.24
C GLY A 140 -10.91 18.98 12.00
N SER A 141 -11.07 18.46 13.22
CA SER A 141 -12.23 18.79 14.05
C SER A 141 -12.27 20.26 14.48
N LEU A 142 -11.14 20.97 14.46
CA LEU A 142 -11.08 22.41 14.71
C LEU A 142 -11.64 23.26 13.57
N ILE A 143 -11.58 22.78 12.33
CA ILE A 143 -11.86 23.58 11.15
C ILE A 143 -13.37 23.85 11.10
N PRO A 144 -13.84 25.10 11.32
CA PRO A 144 -15.25 25.37 11.60
C PRO A 144 -16.13 25.48 10.35
N CYS A 145 -15.57 25.18 9.17
CA CYS A 145 -16.24 25.32 7.88
C CYS A 145 -15.85 24.21 6.91
N SER A 146 -16.76 23.91 5.99
CA SER A 146 -16.49 23.01 4.87
C SER A 146 -15.47 23.67 3.93
N VAL A 147 -14.30 23.06 3.76
CA VAL A 147 -13.25 23.58 2.86
C VAL A 147 -13.53 23.29 1.37
N GLY A 148 -14.52 22.43 1.07
CA GLY A 148 -14.91 22.05 -0.29
C GLY A 148 -13.92 21.17 -1.07
N ILE A 149 -12.71 20.96 -0.56
CA ILE A 149 -11.61 20.18 -1.16
C ILE A 149 -11.12 19.07 -0.20
N ASN A 150 -10.03 18.37 -0.55
CA ASN A 150 -9.35 17.49 0.39
C ASN A 150 -8.69 18.36 1.50
N PRO A 151 -9.05 18.19 2.78
CA PRO A 151 -8.59 19.08 3.85
C PRO A 151 -7.17 18.78 4.34
N ILE A 152 -6.48 17.73 3.86
CA ILE A 152 -5.20 17.27 4.44
C ILE A 152 -4.19 18.40 4.65
N LEU A 153 -3.98 19.27 3.65
CA LEU A 153 -3.03 20.38 3.77
C LEU A 153 -3.50 21.41 4.79
N THR A 154 -4.79 21.76 4.80
CA THR A 154 -5.39 22.66 5.79
C THR A 154 -5.27 22.11 7.21
N ILE A 155 -5.46 20.81 7.39
CA ILE A 155 -5.27 20.12 8.67
C ILE A 155 -3.81 20.22 9.07
N THR A 156 -2.86 19.83 8.21
CA THR A 156 -1.42 19.91 8.50
C THR A 156 -0.97 21.31 8.89
N THR A 157 -1.39 22.36 8.16
CA THR A 157 -1.07 23.75 8.49
C THR A 157 -1.67 24.16 9.84
N THR A 158 -2.90 23.72 10.15
CA THR A 158 -3.55 23.98 11.44
C THR A 158 -2.81 23.27 12.58
N SER A 159 -2.47 21.98 12.41
CA SER A 159 -1.68 21.20 13.36
C SER A 159 -0.30 21.82 13.63
N GLU A 160 0.39 22.30 12.58
CA GLU A 160 1.70 22.93 12.70
C GLU A 160 1.63 24.29 13.42
N TYR A 161 0.63 25.11 13.09
CA TYR A 161 0.38 26.39 13.75
C TYR A 161 0.13 26.21 15.26
N ILE A 162 -0.70 25.24 15.62
CA ILE A 162 -1.01 24.91 17.01
C ILE A 162 0.21 24.34 17.71
N SER A 163 0.96 23.44 17.06
CA SER A 163 2.19 22.88 17.62
C SER A 163 3.23 23.98 17.92
N LYS A 164 3.36 24.98 17.05
CA LYS A 164 4.23 26.15 17.30
C LYS A 164 3.78 26.94 18.53
N HIS A 165 2.48 27.20 18.68
CA HIS A 165 1.97 27.92 19.85
C HIS A 165 2.06 27.11 21.15
N LEU A 166 1.78 25.81 21.12
CA LEU A 166 1.96 24.91 22.26
C LEU A 166 3.44 24.85 22.69
N VAL A 167 4.38 24.76 21.75
CA VAL A 167 5.82 24.84 22.05
C VAL A 167 6.18 26.20 22.64
N GLN A 168 5.68 27.31 22.11
CA GLN A 168 5.90 28.64 22.69
C GLN A 168 5.32 28.76 24.10
N GLU A 169 4.13 28.24 24.37
CA GLU A 169 3.52 28.28 25.71
C GLU A 169 4.27 27.40 26.70
N VAL A 170 4.71 26.20 26.31
CA VAL A 170 5.58 25.33 27.13
C VAL A 170 6.94 25.98 27.39
N LEU A 171 7.54 26.68 26.41
CA LEU A 171 8.78 27.43 26.60
C LEU A 171 8.57 28.64 27.51
N ASN A 172 7.48 29.39 27.35
CA ASN A 172 7.14 30.53 28.21
C ASN A 172 6.78 30.10 29.65
N PHE A 173 6.17 28.92 29.82
CA PHE A 173 5.93 28.30 31.12
C PHE A 173 7.26 27.90 31.77
N LYS A 174 8.14 27.20 31.03
CA LYS A 174 9.49 26.87 31.49
C LYS A 174 10.32 28.11 31.81
N ASN A 175 10.17 29.20 31.05
CA ASN A 175 10.89 30.46 31.31
C ASN A 175 10.35 31.18 32.55
N ARG A 176 9.04 31.14 32.83
CA ARG A 176 8.46 31.63 34.10
C ARG A 176 8.91 30.80 35.31
N PHE A 177 8.94 29.47 35.18
CA PHE A 177 9.53 28.62 36.22
C PHE A 177 11.03 28.88 36.41
N LYS A 178 11.79 29.01 35.32
CA LYS A 178 13.21 29.36 35.38
C LYS A 178 13.46 30.75 35.96
N GLN A 179 12.63 31.76 35.72
CA GLN A 179 12.83 33.07 36.36
C GLN A 179 12.75 32.98 37.89
N ASN A 180 11.93 32.06 38.43
CA ASN A 180 11.89 31.78 39.86
C ASN A 180 13.10 30.97 40.38
N GLU A 181 13.80 30.20 39.53
CA GLU A 181 15.06 29.47 39.88
C GLU A 181 16.35 30.28 39.59
N VAL A 182 16.30 31.21 38.63
CA VAL A 182 17.45 31.98 38.13
C VAL A 182 17.83 33.11 39.08
N MET A 183 16.90 33.59 39.90
CA MET A 183 17.22 34.51 41.01
C MET A 183 18.17 33.87 42.04
N THR A 184 18.32 32.54 42.04
CA THR A 184 19.25 31.78 42.89
C THR A 184 20.50 31.23 42.19
N THR A 185 20.65 31.38 40.88
CA THR A 185 21.73 30.68 40.11
C THR A 185 22.46 31.52 39.05
N GLY A 186 22.12 32.80 38.86
CA GLY A 186 22.73 33.68 37.86
C GLY A 186 24.14 34.24 38.17
N LEU A 187 25.09 33.41 38.60
CA LEU A 187 26.47 33.86 38.93
C LEU A 187 27.63 32.99 38.41
N VAL A 188 27.36 31.91 37.66
CA VAL A 188 28.42 31.03 37.11
C VAL A 188 28.09 30.65 35.66
N GLU A 189 29.13 30.40 34.86
CA GLU A 189 29.07 29.93 33.46
C GLU A 189 28.72 30.98 32.37
N LEU A 190 29.35 32.16 32.44
CA LEU A 190 29.70 32.93 31.24
C LEU A 190 31.23 32.95 31.02
N ALA A 191 31.84 31.76 30.99
CA ALA A 191 33.25 31.58 30.69
C ALA A 191 33.49 30.30 29.89
N ASN A 192 34.30 30.42 28.83
CA ASN A 192 34.82 29.36 27.94
C ASN A 192 33.82 28.79 26.90
N SER A 193 34.17 28.65 25.61
CA SER A 193 35.37 29.13 24.89
C SER A 193 35.15 29.10 23.37
N THR A 194 35.98 29.85 22.62
CA THR A 194 35.98 29.92 21.14
C THR A 194 37.37 29.53 20.61
N MET A 195 37.48 29.16 19.31
CA MET A 195 38.73 28.91 18.53
C MET A 195 39.55 27.64 18.88
N HIS A 196 40.35 27.00 18.01
CA HIS A 196 40.67 27.13 16.55
C HIS A 196 41.15 25.73 16.01
N SER A 197 40.97 25.33 14.73
CA SER A 197 41.96 25.33 13.60
C SER A 197 43.31 24.58 13.84
N LYS A 198 43.99 23.83 12.93
CA LYS A 198 43.90 23.57 11.46
C LYS A 198 44.97 22.52 10.99
N ILE A 199 44.84 21.92 9.78
CA ILE A 199 45.93 21.48 8.81
C ILE A 199 46.82 20.25 9.22
N SER A 200 47.44 19.36 8.39
CA SER A 200 47.69 19.16 6.91
C SER A 200 47.94 17.69 6.47
N GLY A 201 47.64 17.36 5.19
CA GLY A 201 48.51 16.58 4.24
C GLY A 201 48.31 15.06 4.07
N ILE A 202 48.97 14.32 3.13
CA ILE A 202 49.73 14.60 1.87
C ILE A 202 49.86 13.29 1.01
N ASN A 203 49.59 13.34 -0.32
CA ASN A 203 49.97 12.43 -1.46
C ASN A 203 49.84 10.86 -1.33
N ASN A 204 49.90 9.97 -2.34
CA ASN A 204 50.44 9.99 -3.73
C ASN A 204 49.93 8.80 -4.62
N SER A 205 50.07 8.88 -5.97
CA SER A 205 50.12 7.77 -6.99
C SER A 205 48.94 6.76 -7.17
N ARG A 206 48.79 5.93 -8.24
CA ARG A 206 48.93 5.97 -9.73
C ARG A 206 48.65 4.52 -10.28
N LEU A 207 48.17 4.41 -11.53
CA LEU A 207 48.20 3.25 -12.48
C LEU A 207 47.04 2.22 -12.62
N ASP A 208 46.97 1.68 -13.86
CA ASP A 208 45.86 1.00 -14.56
C ASP A 208 45.79 -0.54 -14.47
N LYS A 209 44.61 -1.08 -14.83
CA LYS A 209 44.31 -2.21 -15.79
C LYS A 209 42.95 -2.83 -15.43
N GLY A 210 42.09 -3.32 -16.35
CA GLY A 210 42.08 -3.29 -17.81
C GLY A 210 40.76 -3.89 -18.31
N LEU A 211 40.25 -3.47 -19.48
CA LEU A 211 38.92 -3.86 -19.99
C LEU A 211 39.06 -4.81 -21.19
N GLN A 212 38.54 -6.03 -21.10
CA GLN A 212 38.49 -6.95 -22.24
C GLN A 212 37.13 -6.88 -22.94
N SER A 213 37.17 -6.80 -24.27
CA SER A 213 35.99 -6.78 -25.14
C SER A 213 35.82 -8.12 -25.84
N HIS A 214 34.71 -8.80 -25.60
CA HIS A 214 34.31 -9.97 -26.40
C HIS A 214 33.48 -9.50 -27.60
N ARG A 215 34.04 -9.65 -28.81
CA ARG A 215 33.28 -9.67 -30.07
C ARG A 215 33.00 -11.13 -30.42
N GLU A 216 31.74 -11.54 -30.43
CA GLU A 216 31.35 -12.81 -31.04
C GLU A 216 30.97 -12.60 -32.51
N VAL A 217 31.55 -13.42 -33.38
CA VAL A 217 31.23 -13.50 -34.80
C VAL A 217 30.18 -14.60 -34.98
N GLN A 218 28.94 -14.24 -35.33
CA GLN A 218 27.92 -15.23 -35.69
C GLN A 218 28.00 -15.55 -37.19
N THR A 219 28.38 -16.79 -37.50
CA THR A 219 28.28 -17.37 -38.84
C THR A 219 26.81 -17.65 -39.21
N MET A 220 26.42 -17.34 -40.45
CA MET A 220 25.05 -17.53 -40.92
C MET A 220 24.75 -19.01 -41.17
N LYS A 221 24.06 -19.66 -40.22
CA LYS A 221 23.22 -20.83 -40.52
C LYS A 221 21.77 -20.38 -40.76
N SER A 222 21.09 -21.01 -41.70
CA SER A 222 19.72 -20.68 -42.11
C SER A 222 18.73 -20.84 -40.95
N LYS A 223 18.34 -19.72 -40.33
CA LYS A 223 17.32 -19.71 -39.27
C LYS A 223 15.97 -20.10 -39.85
N GLU A 224 15.35 -21.12 -39.27
CA GLU A 224 13.96 -21.48 -39.53
C GLU A 224 13.06 -20.47 -38.79
N ASN A 225 12.18 -19.80 -39.54
CA ASN A 225 11.41 -18.67 -39.02
C ASN A 225 9.93 -18.88 -39.23
N VAL A 226 9.13 -18.37 -38.29
CA VAL A 226 7.68 -18.24 -38.42
C VAL A 226 7.34 -16.76 -38.51
N THR A 227 6.53 -16.39 -39.50
CA THR A 227 6.10 -15.01 -39.76
C THR A 227 4.59 -14.90 -39.70
N PHE A 228 4.08 -13.81 -39.12
CA PHE A 228 2.65 -13.48 -39.10
C PHE A 228 2.45 -11.96 -39.03
N LYS A 229 1.24 -11.49 -39.32
CA LYS A 229 0.88 -10.06 -39.26
C LYS A 229 -0.13 -9.80 -38.15
N GLU A 230 0.09 -8.75 -37.38
CA GLU A 230 -0.75 -8.35 -36.24
C GLU A 230 -1.20 -6.90 -36.39
N THR A 231 -2.52 -6.66 -36.28
CA THR A 231 -3.11 -5.30 -36.28
C THR A 231 -3.65 -4.97 -34.89
N LEU A 232 -3.06 -3.98 -34.25
CA LEU A 232 -3.38 -3.51 -32.89
C LEU A 232 -4.05 -2.13 -32.96
N LYS A 233 -5.19 -1.95 -32.29
CA LYS A 233 -5.95 -0.68 -32.29
C LYS A 233 -6.29 -0.25 -30.87
N GLY A 234 -6.11 1.03 -30.54
CA GLY A 234 -6.47 1.56 -29.23
C GLY A 234 -6.09 3.01 -29.03
N PHE A 235 -5.72 3.37 -27.81
CA PHE A 235 -5.47 4.75 -27.40
C PHE A 235 -4.19 4.87 -26.56
N ILE A 236 -3.40 5.92 -26.84
CA ILE A 236 -2.16 6.27 -26.13
C ILE A 236 -2.27 7.74 -25.72
N GLY A 237 -2.15 8.06 -24.43
CA GLY A 237 -2.40 9.42 -23.93
C GLY A 237 -3.83 9.92 -24.18
N GLY A 238 -4.81 9.00 -24.30
CA GLY A 238 -6.18 9.32 -24.70
C GLY A 238 -6.40 9.54 -26.21
N MET A 239 -5.33 9.51 -27.02
CA MET A 239 -5.36 9.76 -28.47
C MET A 239 -5.35 8.45 -29.26
N PRO A 240 -6.08 8.34 -30.39
CA PRO A 240 -6.19 7.09 -31.14
C PRO A 240 -4.86 6.69 -31.81
N CYS A 241 -4.52 5.41 -31.74
CA CYS A 241 -3.31 4.84 -32.31
C CYS A 241 -3.59 3.44 -32.91
N ILE A 242 -2.97 3.16 -34.07
CA ILE A 242 -3.04 1.86 -34.75
C ILE A 242 -1.63 1.38 -35.10
N ALA A 243 -1.25 0.18 -34.68
CA ALA A 243 0.00 -0.45 -35.07
C ALA A 243 -0.27 -1.62 -36.04
N TYR A 244 0.44 -1.62 -37.17
CA TYR A 244 0.44 -2.67 -38.17
C TYR A 244 1.80 -3.36 -38.14
N LEU A 245 1.88 -4.50 -37.48
CA LEU A 245 3.12 -5.20 -37.18
C LEU A 245 3.28 -6.45 -38.05
N ALA A 246 4.50 -6.67 -38.53
CA ALA A 246 4.93 -7.93 -39.14
C ALA A 246 5.93 -8.58 -38.19
N VAL A 247 5.54 -9.69 -37.57
CA VAL A 247 6.33 -10.38 -36.55
C VAL A 247 7.06 -11.56 -37.17
N LYS A 248 8.34 -11.71 -36.87
CA LYS A 248 9.20 -12.82 -37.28
C LYS A 248 9.84 -13.47 -36.05
N ILE A 249 9.34 -14.64 -35.66
CA ILE A 249 9.90 -15.45 -34.57
C ILE A 249 10.96 -16.38 -35.16
N ASN A 250 12.13 -16.45 -34.51
CA ASN A 250 13.19 -17.38 -34.87
C ASN A 250 13.08 -18.60 -33.95
N LEU A 251 12.98 -19.81 -34.51
CA LEU A 251 12.99 -21.06 -33.74
C LEU A 251 14.35 -21.75 -33.90
N PRO A 252 14.86 -22.45 -32.88
CA PRO A 252 16.04 -23.30 -33.05
C PRO A 252 15.70 -24.52 -33.91
N GLY A 253 16.50 -24.78 -34.93
CA GLY A 253 16.38 -25.99 -35.76
C GLY A 253 16.84 -27.23 -34.99
N GLN A 254 16.08 -28.32 -35.13
CA GLN A 254 16.23 -29.62 -34.44
C GLN A 254 16.08 -29.61 -32.90
N LEU A 255 14.89 -30.00 -32.46
CA LEU A 255 14.70 -30.62 -31.13
C LEU A 255 14.91 -32.13 -31.26
N THR A 256 16.08 -32.64 -30.86
CA THR A 256 16.22 -34.06 -30.55
C THR A 256 15.48 -34.36 -29.24
N PHE A 257 14.40 -35.13 -29.32
CA PHE A 257 13.59 -35.53 -28.16
C PHE A 257 14.37 -36.54 -27.29
N SER A 258 15.25 -36.06 -26.41
CA SER A 258 15.83 -36.89 -25.35
C SER A 258 14.95 -36.82 -24.10
N GLN A 259 14.43 -37.97 -23.68
CA GLN A 259 13.23 -38.02 -22.82
C GLN A 259 13.52 -37.85 -21.32
N ASN A 260 14.75 -37.52 -20.93
CA ASN A 260 15.27 -37.75 -19.56
C ASN A 260 15.82 -36.52 -18.80
N ASN A 261 15.74 -35.29 -19.33
CA ASN A 261 16.18 -34.09 -18.61
C ASN A 261 15.10 -33.00 -18.57
N ILE A 262 14.09 -33.19 -17.70
CA ILE A 262 13.18 -32.12 -17.28
C ILE A 262 13.89 -31.33 -16.17
N ASP A 263 14.98 -30.64 -16.50
CA ASP A 263 15.52 -29.65 -15.57
C ASP A 263 16.10 -28.40 -16.25
N LYS A 264 15.77 -27.29 -15.60
CA LYS A 264 16.13 -25.87 -15.76
C LYS A 264 17.20 -25.51 -16.81
N THR A 265 16.88 -24.49 -17.63
CA THR A 265 17.74 -23.39 -18.19
C THR A 265 17.44 -23.09 -19.68
N TYR A 266 16.87 -24.02 -20.46
CA TYR A 266 16.78 -23.87 -21.93
C TYR A 266 15.50 -23.22 -22.50
N GLU A 267 14.46 -22.94 -21.71
CA GLU A 267 13.18 -22.43 -22.24
C GLU A 267 13.19 -20.92 -22.62
N HIS A 268 14.14 -20.14 -22.09
CA HIS A 268 14.04 -18.67 -22.06
C HIS A 268 14.45 -17.93 -23.35
N SER A 269 14.78 -18.65 -24.43
CA SER A 269 15.16 -18.07 -25.73
C SER A 269 14.24 -18.47 -26.88
N LEU A 270 13.31 -19.40 -26.66
CA LEU A 270 12.63 -20.15 -27.73
C LEU A 270 11.61 -19.36 -28.55
N LEU A 271 11.03 -18.28 -28.02
CA LEU A 271 9.99 -17.48 -28.70
C LEU A 271 10.35 -15.98 -28.77
N ARG A 272 11.61 -15.70 -29.13
CA ARG A 272 12.10 -14.35 -29.44
C ARG A 272 12.11 -14.07 -30.94
N GLY A 273 11.90 -12.81 -31.29
CA GLY A 273 11.78 -12.41 -32.69
C GLY A 273 12.11 -10.95 -32.97
N LYS A 274 12.10 -10.61 -34.25
CA LYS A 274 12.11 -9.22 -34.72
C LYS A 274 10.72 -8.83 -35.20
N VAL A 275 10.40 -7.55 -35.08
CA VAL A 275 9.14 -6.94 -35.48
C VAL A 275 9.45 -5.82 -36.46
N GLY A 276 8.75 -5.80 -37.59
CA GLY A 276 8.73 -4.68 -38.53
C GLY A 276 7.32 -4.13 -38.70
N GLY A 277 7.16 -3.15 -39.60
CA GLY A 277 5.86 -2.54 -39.90
C GLY A 277 5.84 -1.06 -39.56
N TYR A 278 4.66 -0.54 -39.23
CA TYR A 278 4.46 0.89 -38.95
C TYR A 278 3.33 1.16 -37.96
N VAL A 279 3.38 2.33 -37.33
CA VAL A 279 2.41 2.82 -36.35
C VAL A 279 1.81 4.12 -36.84
N VAL A 280 0.50 4.16 -37.00
CA VAL A 280 -0.28 5.35 -37.35
C VAL A 280 -0.69 6.03 -36.04
N PHE A 281 -0.05 7.16 -35.73
CA PHE A 281 -0.32 7.96 -34.53
C PHE A 281 -0.47 9.45 -34.89
N GLN A 282 -1.55 9.75 -35.64
CA GLN A 282 -1.77 11.01 -36.35
C GLN A 282 -1.69 12.28 -35.50
N THR A 283 -1.95 12.19 -34.20
CA THR A 283 -1.90 13.34 -33.29
C THR A 283 -0.47 13.74 -32.88
N ILE A 284 0.50 12.84 -33.00
CA ILE A 284 1.94 13.12 -32.75
C ILE A 284 2.66 13.42 -34.06
N ASN A 285 2.40 12.63 -35.11
CA ASN A 285 2.94 12.89 -36.45
C ASN A 285 1.89 12.56 -37.51
N LYS A 286 1.73 13.44 -38.51
CA LYS A 286 0.76 13.27 -39.60
C LYS A 286 1.07 12.04 -40.47
N GLU A 287 2.35 11.68 -40.58
CA GLU A 287 2.81 10.52 -41.34
C GLU A 287 3.00 9.27 -40.46
N PRO A 288 2.92 8.05 -41.02
CA PRO A 288 3.19 6.82 -40.28
C PRO A 288 4.60 6.78 -39.71
N LEU A 289 4.73 6.28 -38.49
CA LEU A 289 6.01 6.02 -37.84
C LEU A 289 6.45 4.59 -38.17
N TYR A 290 7.57 4.42 -38.88
CA TYR A 290 8.06 3.12 -39.33
C TYR A 290 8.95 2.46 -38.26
N VAL A 291 8.80 1.15 -38.07
CA VAL A 291 9.65 0.39 -37.15
C VAL A 291 11.04 0.21 -37.78
N ILE A 292 12.06 0.84 -37.20
CA ILE A 292 13.45 0.75 -37.67
C ILE A 292 14.24 -0.36 -36.97
N ASP A 293 13.92 -0.62 -35.70
CA ASP A 293 14.34 -1.83 -34.99
C ASP A 293 13.21 -2.23 -34.04
N GLY A 294 12.74 -3.46 -34.15
CA GLY A 294 11.62 -3.96 -33.36
C GLY A 294 11.95 -5.33 -32.81
N GLU A 295 11.77 -5.53 -31.51
CA GLU A 295 12.04 -6.78 -30.81
C GLU A 295 10.78 -7.29 -30.13
N ILE A 296 10.64 -8.62 -30.07
CA ILE A 296 9.58 -9.28 -29.32
C ILE A 296 10.16 -10.43 -28.48
N ASP A 297 9.73 -10.50 -27.22
CA ASP A 297 9.91 -11.65 -26.35
C ASP A 297 8.53 -12.12 -25.87
N MET A 298 8.07 -13.26 -26.37
CA MET A 298 6.75 -13.82 -26.05
C MET A 298 6.68 -14.50 -24.66
N LEU A 299 7.83 -14.68 -24.01
CA LEU A 299 8.01 -15.41 -22.76
C LEU A 299 8.84 -14.60 -21.75
N ALA A 300 8.74 -13.27 -21.81
CA ALA A 300 9.46 -12.37 -20.91
C ALA A 300 9.11 -12.68 -19.44
N ILE A 301 10.12 -12.56 -18.57
CA ILE A 301 10.04 -13.00 -17.18
C ILE A 301 10.22 -11.80 -16.24
N ASN A 302 9.42 -11.74 -15.19
CA ASN A 302 9.63 -10.85 -14.04
C ASN A 302 9.75 -11.72 -12.79
N ASN A 303 10.91 -11.66 -12.11
CA ASN A 303 11.17 -12.44 -10.89
C ASN A 303 10.21 -12.07 -9.75
N ARG A 304 9.61 -10.87 -9.77
CA ARG A 304 8.62 -10.41 -8.78
C ARG A 304 7.25 -11.08 -8.93
N THR A 305 6.92 -11.54 -10.14
CA THR A 305 5.61 -12.11 -10.47
C THR A 305 5.80 -13.43 -11.24
N PRO A 306 6.44 -14.45 -10.63
CA PRO A 306 7.00 -15.60 -11.36
C PRO A 306 5.97 -16.48 -12.07
N TYR A 307 4.68 -16.39 -11.69
CA TYR A 307 3.56 -17.09 -12.32
C TYR A 307 3.01 -16.38 -13.57
N THR A 308 3.25 -15.08 -13.69
CA THR A 308 2.70 -14.23 -14.76
C THR A 308 3.49 -14.41 -16.05
N GLN A 309 2.80 -14.61 -17.17
CA GLN A 309 3.45 -14.60 -18.49
C GLN A 309 3.40 -13.19 -19.07
N TYR A 310 4.53 -12.75 -19.62
CA TYR A 310 4.62 -11.47 -20.32
C TYR A 310 4.99 -11.67 -21.80
N MET A 311 4.35 -10.90 -22.67
CA MET A 311 4.85 -10.68 -24.03
C MET A 311 5.31 -9.23 -24.14
N HIS A 312 6.62 -9.02 -24.28
CA HIS A 312 7.23 -7.70 -24.41
C HIS A 312 7.51 -7.38 -25.87
N TYR A 313 7.16 -6.16 -26.27
CA TYR A 313 7.38 -5.58 -27.59
C TYR A 313 8.22 -4.32 -27.36
N LYS A 314 9.35 -4.19 -28.05
CA LYS A 314 10.20 -2.99 -27.99
C LYS A 314 10.38 -2.48 -29.40
N LEU A 315 9.69 -1.40 -29.76
CA LEU A 315 9.69 -0.85 -31.11
C LEU A 315 10.37 0.51 -31.11
N VAL A 316 11.53 0.61 -31.76
CA VAL A 316 12.14 1.88 -32.13
C VAL A 316 11.49 2.32 -33.43
N LEU A 317 10.84 3.47 -33.38
CA LEU A 317 10.06 4.05 -34.46
C LEU A 317 10.78 5.29 -35.02
N ALA A 318 10.71 5.49 -36.33
CA ALA A 318 11.18 6.70 -36.98
C ALA A 318 10.11 7.31 -37.88
N SER A 319 10.05 8.63 -37.87
CA SER A 319 9.31 9.43 -38.86
C SER A 319 10.18 9.72 -40.09
N THR A 320 9.55 10.02 -41.21
CA THR A 320 10.18 10.57 -42.43
C THR A 320 10.94 11.87 -42.17
N SER A 321 10.47 12.69 -41.21
CA SER A 321 11.14 13.89 -40.72
C SER A 321 12.36 13.63 -39.81
N GLY A 322 12.73 12.37 -39.56
CA GLY A 322 13.91 11.98 -38.79
C GLY A 322 13.72 11.86 -37.28
N SER A 323 12.62 12.37 -36.71
CA SER A 323 12.28 12.20 -35.28
C SER A 323 12.11 10.72 -34.94
N ARG A 324 12.65 10.31 -33.78
CA ARG A 324 12.65 8.92 -33.29
C ARG A 324 11.84 8.79 -32.01
N TYR A 325 11.18 7.64 -31.85
CA TYR A 325 10.35 7.33 -30.70
C TYR A 325 10.59 5.89 -30.24
N LEU A 326 10.32 5.61 -28.97
CA LEU A 326 10.32 4.28 -28.40
C LEU A 326 8.90 3.92 -27.96
N LEU A 327 8.36 2.83 -28.50
CA LEU A 327 7.10 2.23 -28.06
C LEU A 327 7.40 0.90 -27.38
N GLU A 328 7.26 0.88 -26.06
CA GLU A 328 7.38 -0.30 -25.21
C GLU A 328 5.98 -0.86 -24.96
N GLY A 329 5.72 -2.09 -25.40
CA GLY A 329 4.44 -2.78 -25.25
C GLY A 329 4.57 -4.02 -24.38
N LYS A 330 3.59 -4.26 -23.50
CA LYS A 330 3.55 -5.37 -22.55
C LYS A 330 2.16 -5.99 -22.51
N LYS A 331 2.02 -7.23 -22.99
CA LYS A 331 0.84 -8.08 -22.71
C LYS A 331 1.09 -8.78 -21.38
N VAL A 332 0.16 -8.68 -20.44
CA VAL A 332 0.24 -9.26 -19.08
C VAL A 332 -0.82 -10.35 -18.96
N MET A 333 -0.41 -11.58 -18.67
CA MET A 333 -1.29 -12.75 -18.60
C MET A 333 -1.22 -13.38 -17.21
N ASN A 334 -2.27 -13.18 -16.43
CA ASN A 334 -2.35 -13.49 -15.02
C ASN A 334 -3.09 -14.83 -14.82
N PRO A 335 -2.45 -15.85 -14.24
CA PRO A 335 -2.94 -17.24 -14.28
C PRO A 335 -4.28 -17.56 -13.59
N TYR A 336 -4.94 -16.61 -12.91
CA TYR A 336 -5.97 -16.91 -11.91
C TYR A 336 -7.31 -16.23 -12.10
N ILE A 337 -7.44 -15.28 -13.02
CA ILE A 337 -8.75 -14.74 -13.36
C ILE A 337 -9.39 -15.70 -14.37
N LEU A 338 -10.66 -16.11 -14.12
CA LEU A 338 -11.49 -17.02 -14.93
C LEU A 338 -11.10 -17.04 -16.41
N ALA A 339 -11.01 -18.20 -17.07
CA ALA A 339 -10.48 -18.37 -18.44
C ALA A 339 -10.99 -17.37 -19.53
N THR A 340 -12.14 -16.72 -19.32
CA THR A 340 -12.61 -15.59 -20.14
C THR A 340 -11.74 -14.32 -20.05
N TYR A 341 -11.02 -14.11 -18.95
CA TYR A 341 -10.01 -13.06 -18.77
C TYR A 341 -8.70 -13.40 -19.47
N ALA A 342 -8.27 -14.66 -19.50
CA ALA A 342 -7.11 -15.10 -20.29
C ALA A 342 -7.24 -14.67 -21.77
N TRP A 343 -8.47 -14.70 -22.29
CA TRP A 343 -8.82 -14.21 -23.63
C TRP A 343 -8.77 -12.67 -23.74
N LYS A 344 -9.10 -11.93 -22.67
CA LYS A 344 -8.99 -10.46 -22.63
C LYS A 344 -7.51 -10.01 -22.56
N GLU A 345 -6.74 -10.68 -21.73
CA GLU A 345 -5.32 -10.41 -21.46
C GLU A 345 -4.43 -10.70 -22.67
N SER A 346 -4.59 -11.86 -23.31
CA SER A 346 -3.87 -12.20 -24.56
C SER A 346 -4.14 -11.23 -25.72
N LYS A 347 -5.26 -10.50 -25.68
CA LYS A 347 -5.64 -9.50 -26.69
C LYS A 347 -5.32 -8.04 -26.32
N THR A 348 -4.74 -7.77 -25.13
CA THR A 348 -4.50 -6.41 -24.65
C THR A 348 -3.00 -6.16 -24.48
N LEU A 349 -2.50 -5.14 -25.17
CA LEU A 349 -1.12 -4.66 -25.10
C LEU A 349 -1.12 -3.30 -24.38
N HIS A 350 -0.64 -3.28 -23.14
CA HIS A 350 -0.36 -2.02 -22.44
C HIS A 350 0.88 -1.40 -23.06
N VAL A 351 0.85 -0.11 -23.40
CA VAL A 351 1.92 0.55 -24.14
C VAL A 351 2.37 1.83 -23.45
N THR A 352 3.67 2.08 -23.49
CA THR A 352 4.30 3.36 -23.15
C THR A 352 5.03 3.87 -24.39
N PHE A 353 4.75 5.11 -24.77
CA PHE A 353 5.35 5.80 -25.91
C PHE A 353 6.19 6.97 -25.40
N LYS A 354 7.45 7.04 -25.83
CA LYS A 354 8.44 8.04 -25.40
C LYS A 354 9.18 8.62 -26.60
N GLU A 355 9.56 9.88 -26.55
CA GLU A 355 10.43 10.49 -27.55
C GLU A 355 11.90 10.11 -27.30
N PHE A 356 12.62 9.74 -28.37
CA PHE A 356 13.99 9.24 -28.28
C PHE A 356 15.00 10.35 -28.57
N THR A 357 15.36 11.12 -27.54
CA THR A 357 16.48 12.07 -27.60
C THR A 357 17.80 11.28 -27.58
N GLY A 358 18.53 11.25 -28.69
CA GLY A 358 19.73 10.41 -28.89
C GLY A 358 20.99 10.84 -28.14
N LYS A 359 20.91 11.08 -26.82
CA LYS A 359 22.06 11.27 -25.93
C LYS A 359 22.15 10.10 -24.96
N ASP A 360 23.32 9.49 -24.85
CA ASP A 360 23.58 8.42 -23.88
C ASP A 360 23.30 8.88 -22.44
N ASP A 361 22.69 7.99 -21.66
CA ASP A 361 22.08 8.26 -20.35
C ASP A 361 23.10 8.44 -19.19
N LYS A 362 24.28 9.02 -19.51
CA LYS A 362 25.40 9.26 -18.57
C LYS A 362 25.82 10.73 -18.42
N GLN A 363 25.32 11.66 -19.25
CA GLN A 363 25.66 13.10 -19.15
C GLN A 363 24.51 14.03 -18.76
N SER A 364 23.27 13.55 -18.66
CA SER A 364 22.08 14.35 -18.33
C SER A 364 21.95 14.78 -16.85
N LYS A 365 22.93 14.43 -15.99
CA LYS A 365 22.93 14.78 -14.54
C LYS A 365 23.77 16.00 -14.17
N ILE A 366 24.41 16.67 -15.14
CA ILE A 366 25.19 17.90 -14.90
C ILE A 366 24.80 18.96 -15.95
N CYS A 367 23.59 19.50 -15.79
CA CYS A 367 23.17 20.87 -16.13
C CYS A 367 21.68 20.96 -15.79
N GLY A 368 21.34 21.75 -14.76
CA GLY A 368 19.95 22.06 -14.45
C GLY A 368 19.46 23.14 -15.41
N ASP A 369 18.81 22.74 -16.50
CA ASP A 369 18.08 23.66 -17.37
C ASP A 369 16.68 23.12 -17.64
N ASN A 370 15.68 23.99 -17.53
CA ASN A 370 14.27 23.61 -17.50
C ASN A 370 13.64 23.65 -18.91
N ASN A 371 12.50 22.95 -19.06
CA ASN A 371 11.58 23.01 -20.22
C ASN A 371 11.94 22.20 -21.48
N GLN A 372 12.25 20.92 -21.33
CA GLN A 372 11.72 19.90 -22.26
C GLN A 372 10.91 18.87 -21.47
N GLN A 373 9.58 18.93 -21.60
CA GLN A 373 8.68 17.95 -21.02
C GLN A 373 8.92 16.60 -21.69
N LYS A 374 9.46 15.61 -20.96
CA LYS A 374 9.45 14.21 -21.40
C LYS A 374 7.99 13.74 -21.48
N VAL A 375 7.49 13.60 -22.70
CA VAL A 375 6.11 13.17 -22.96
C VAL A 375 6.04 11.63 -22.91
N ASP A 376 6.09 11.07 -21.71
CA ASP A 376 5.85 9.65 -21.45
C ASP A 376 4.33 9.37 -21.51
N LEU A 377 3.82 8.95 -22.68
CA LEU A 377 2.40 8.66 -22.88
C LEU A 377 2.11 7.17 -22.63
N ASN A 378 1.17 6.88 -21.74
CA ASN A 378 0.69 5.52 -21.47
C ASN A 378 -0.63 5.23 -22.19
N GLY A 379 -0.89 3.97 -22.51
CA GLY A 379 -2.06 3.56 -23.29
C GLY A 379 -2.36 2.06 -23.31
N GLU A 380 -3.41 1.70 -24.03
CA GLU A 380 -3.78 0.31 -24.33
C GLU A 380 -4.10 0.18 -25.82
N LEU A 381 -3.49 -0.81 -26.47
CA LEU A 381 -3.84 -1.29 -27.81
C LEU A 381 -4.42 -2.70 -27.72
N HIS A 382 -5.37 -3.04 -28.60
CA HIS A 382 -6.06 -4.33 -28.55
C HIS A 382 -6.13 -5.00 -29.92
N LEU A 383 -6.05 -6.33 -29.92
CA LEU A 383 -6.39 -7.15 -31.08
C LEU A 383 -7.90 -7.37 -31.14
N SER A 384 -8.49 -7.20 -32.32
CA SER A 384 -9.84 -7.69 -32.57
C SER A 384 -9.82 -9.19 -32.85
N VAL A 385 -10.94 -9.89 -32.63
CA VAL A 385 -11.06 -11.33 -32.93
C VAL A 385 -10.83 -11.62 -34.42
N LEU A 386 -11.29 -10.72 -35.30
CA LEU A 386 -11.08 -10.83 -36.74
C LEU A 386 -9.59 -10.69 -37.11
N GLU A 387 -8.87 -9.75 -36.50
CA GLU A 387 -7.44 -9.56 -36.75
C GLU A 387 -6.59 -10.69 -36.14
N LEU A 388 -7.01 -11.30 -35.03
CA LEU A 388 -6.38 -12.51 -34.49
C LEU A 388 -6.55 -13.72 -35.44
N LEU A 389 -7.76 -13.90 -35.99
CA LEU A 389 -8.01 -14.93 -37.01
C LEU A 389 -7.18 -14.69 -38.28
N LYS A 390 -7.12 -13.44 -38.77
CA LYS A 390 -6.23 -13.06 -39.88
C LYS A 390 -4.76 -13.33 -39.55
N SER A 391 -4.30 -13.04 -38.34
CA SER A 391 -2.92 -13.32 -37.90
C SER A 391 -2.62 -14.82 -38.00
N LEU A 392 -3.51 -15.68 -37.51
CA LEU A 392 -3.38 -17.14 -37.58
C LEU A 392 -3.39 -17.65 -39.04
N ILE A 393 -4.27 -17.11 -39.89
CA ILE A 393 -4.35 -17.46 -41.32
C ILE A 393 -3.11 -16.96 -42.09
N SER A 394 -2.57 -15.79 -41.71
CA SER A 394 -1.38 -15.18 -42.32
C SER A 394 -0.06 -15.87 -41.93
N MET A 395 -0.11 -16.88 -41.06
CA MET A 395 1.08 -17.51 -40.49
C MET A 395 1.81 -18.38 -41.53
N GLN A 396 3.04 -17.97 -41.83
CA GLN A 396 3.92 -18.61 -42.82
C GLN A 396 5.22 -19.11 -42.18
N GLY A 397 5.81 -20.15 -42.77
CA GLY A 397 7.04 -20.79 -42.30
C GLY A 397 6.86 -22.26 -41.92
N ASN A 398 7.90 -23.06 -42.16
CA ASN A 398 7.85 -24.52 -42.06
C ASN A 398 7.60 -25.01 -40.61
N GLN A 399 7.97 -24.20 -39.61
CA GLN A 399 7.85 -24.52 -38.19
C GLN A 399 6.57 -23.97 -37.51
N LYS A 400 5.55 -23.57 -38.28
CA LYS A 400 4.30 -22.99 -37.71
C LYS A 400 3.60 -23.90 -36.70
N GLY A 401 3.63 -25.22 -36.88
CA GLY A 401 3.06 -26.18 -35.94
C GLY A 401 3.78 -26.21 -34.60
N LEU A 402 5.13 -26.19 -34.63
CA LEU A 402 5.96 -26.11 -33.44
C LEU A 402 5.75 -24.80 -32.68
N PHE A 403 5.66 -23.66 -33.39
CA PHE A 403 5.33 -22.36 -32.78
C PHE A 403 4.00 -22.39 -32.02
N VAL A 404 2.93 -22.90 -32.65
CA VAL A 404 1.60 -23.00 -32.02
C VAL A 404 1.64 -23.94 -30.82
N CYS A 405 2.35 -25.08 -30.91
CA CYS A 405 2.51 -26.01 -29.81
C CYS A 405 3.20 -25.36 -28.60
N LEU A 406 4.35 -24.71 -28.80
CA LEU A 406 5.09 -24.00 -27.74
C LEU A 406 4.27 -22.85 -27.12
N LEU A 407 3.51 -22.12 -27.93
CA LEU A 407 2.63 -21.05 -27.44
C LEU A 407 1.47 -21.61 -26.59
N LEU A 408 0.83 -22.70 -27.04
CA LEU A 408 -0.25 -23.36 -26.28
C LEU A 408 0.28 -24.01 -25.00
N GLN A 409 1.44 -24.68 -25.04
CA GLN A 409 2.11 -25.22 -23.86
C GLN A 409 2.43 -24.12 -22.85
N SER A 410 2.88 -22.95 -23.32
CA SER A 410 3.14 -21.79 -22.47
C SER A 410 1.87 -21.24 -21.81
N LEU A 411 0.77 -21.12 -22.56
CA LEU A 411 -0.52 -20.68 -22.02
C LEU A 411 -1.10 -21.70 -21.03
N TRP A 412 -0.98 -23.00 -21.34
CA TRP A 412 -1.39 -24.10 -20.45
C TRP A 412 -0.57 -24.11 -19.15
N ARG A 413 0.76 -23.88 -19.24
CA ARG A 413 1.63 -23.72 -18.07
C ARG A 413 1.18 -22.58 -17.17
N THR A 414 0.79 -21.45 -17.74
CA THR A 414 0.30 -20.31 -16.95
C THR A 414 -1.10 -20.61 -16.39
N TYR A 415 -2.15 -20.67 -17.21
CA TYR A 415 -3.53 -20.68 -16.71
C TYR A 415 -4.00 -22.00 -16.08
N ILE A 416 -3.39 -23.14 -16.43
CA ILE A 416 -3.86 -24.47 -15.97
C ILE A 416 -2.89 -25.10 -14.97
N LEU A 417 -1.63 -25.33 -15.36
CA LEU A 417 -0.64 -25.96 -14.47
C LEU A 417 -0.10 -25.02 -13.40
N GLN A 418 -0.13 -23.71 -13.68
CA GLN A 418 0.31 -22.65 -12.77
C GLN A 418 1.75 -22.84 -12.27
N ILE A 419 2.65 -23.30 -13.14
CA ILE A 419 4.06 -23.56 -12.77
C ILE A 419 4.87 -22.27 -12.99
N PRO A 420 5.56 -21.75 -11.94
CA PRO A 420 6.33 -20.51 -12.05
C PRO A 420 7.43 -20.62 -13.12
N ARG A 421 7.71 -19.53 -13.84
CA ARG A 421 8.66 -19.52 -14.96
C ARG A 421 10.12 -19.47 -14.53
N ASN A 422 10.40 -18.84 -13.39
CA ASN A 422 11.70 -18.87 -12.73
C ASN A 422 11.58 -19.51 -11.34
N ALA A 423 12.60 -20.27 -10.96
CA ALA A 423 12.78 -20.70 -9.58
C ALA A 423 13.40 -19.55 -8.76
N GLU A 424 12.94 -19.43 -7.52
CA GLU A 424 13.36 -18.53 -6.43
C GLU A 424 14.34 -17.39 -6.76
N PRO A 425 13.98 -16.11 -6.49
CA PRO A 425 14.99 -15.21 -5.97
C PRO A 425 15.53 -15.84 -4.67
N LYS A 426 16.74 -16.41 -4.73
CA LYS A 426 17.47 -16.75 -3.51
C LYS A 426 17.54 -15.47 -2.70
N PHE A 427 16.86 -15.43 -1.55
CA PHE A 427 17.10 -14.40 -0.57
C PHE A 427 18.59 -14.47 -0.23
N THR A 428 19.37 -13.55 -0.78
CA THR A 428 20.63 -13.17 -0.15
C THR A 428 20.24 -12.78 1.26
N ASN A 429 20.67 -13.58 2.25
CA ASN A 429 20.50 -13.23 3.66
C ASN A 429 20.84 -11.75 3.78
N PHE A 430 19.85 -10.92 4.12
CA PHE A 430 20.10 -9.51 4.33
C PHE A 430 21.27 -9.41 5.29
N ASP A 431 22.30 -8.63 4.92
CA ASP A 431 23.41 -8.36 5.81
C ASP A 431 22.81 -7.86 7.12
N LYS A 432 22.88 -8.72 8.14
CA LYS A 432 22.32 -8.48 9.45
C LYS A 432 23.22 -7.48 10.16
N ASN A 433 23.15 -6.22 9.72
CA ASN A 433 23.42 -5.04 10.54
C ASN A 433 22.32 -4.90 11.61
N ASN A 434 21.97 -6.01 12.24
CA ASN A 434 21.05 -6.11 13.34
C ASN A 434 21.80 -5.57 14.55
N LYS A 435 21.64 -4.27 14.81
CA LYS A 435 21.83 -3.69 16.14
C LYS A 435 21.05 -4.60 17.11
N THR A 436 21.75 -5.40 17.90
CA THR A 436 21.07 -6.36 18.78
C THR A 436 20.35 -5.59 19.87
N TYR A 437 19.14 -6.03 20.21
CA TYR A 437 18.44 -5.49 21.37
C TYR A 437 19.19 -5.96 22.64
N PRO A 438 19.21 -5.16 23.72
CA PRO A 438 19.69 -5.64 25.00
C PRO A 438 18.81 -6.79 25.52
N THR A 439 19.33 -7.57 26.47
CA THR A 439 18.59 -8.67 27.08
C THR A 439 17.26 -8.19 27.65
N SER A 440 16.15 -8.72 27.13
CA SER A 440 14.81 -8.42 27.65
C SER A 440 14.40 -9.38 28.76
N CYS A 441 13.66 -8.88 29.75
CA CYS A 441 12.95 -9.70 30.72
C CYS A 441 11.48 -9.85 30.28
N LEU A 442 10.97 -11.08 30.26
CA LEU A 442 9.55 -11.34 29.97
C LEU A 442 8.81 -11.55 31.29
N HIS A 443 7.82 -10.70 31.57
CA HIS A 443 6.97 -10.80 32.75
C HIS A 443 5.67 -11.48 32.37
N GLU A 444 5.41 -12.68 32.90
CA GLU A 444 4.09 -13.33 32.77
C GLU A 444 3.08 -12.65 33.70
N LEU A 445 1.88 -12.39 33.18
CA LEU A 445 0.82 -11.66 33.88
C LEU A 445 -0.47 -12.48 33.84
N LYS A 446 -1.08 -12.68 35.01
CA LYS A 446 -2.44 -13.21 35.12
C LYS A 446 -3.42 -12.04 35.25
N THR A 447 -4.27 -11.88 34.25
CA THR A 447 -5.29 -10.83 34.19
C THR A 447 -6.47 -11.11 35.13
N GLY A 448 -7.30 -10.10 35.39
CA GLY A 448 -8.45 -10.20 36.31
C GLY A 448 -9.52 -11.21 35.88
N ASP A 449 -9.69 -11.45 34.57
CA ASP A 449 -10.56 -12.49 34.03
C ASP A 449 -9.86 -13.85 33.83
N GLY A 450 -8.62 -13.99 34.33
CA GLY A 450 -7.86 -15.24 34.34
C GLY A 450 -7.13 -15.58 33.06
N CYS A 451 -7.15 -14.71 32.04
CA CYS A 451 -6.31 -14.84 30.85
C CYS A 451 -4.82 -14.66 31.23
N LEU A 452 -3.94 -15.50 30.68
CA LEU A 452 -2.50 -15.34 30.78
C LEU A 452 -2.02 -14.50 29.60
N ILE A 453 -1.28 -13.43 29.91
CA ILE A 453 -0.62 -12.55 28.94
C ILE A 453 0.82 -12.31 29.39
N SER A 454 1.61 -11.53 28.65
CA SER A 454 2.94 -11.13 29.12
C SER A 454 3.32 -9.71 28.72
N CYS A 455 4.31 -9.14 29.41
CA CYS A 455 4.89 -7.86 29.08
C CYS A 455 6.41 -7.98 28.97
N GLN A 456 6.97 -7.57 27.84
CA GLN A 456 8.41 -7.64 27.57
C GLN A 456 9.08 -6.32 27.99
N GLN A 457 10.00 -6.38 28.95
CA GLN A 457 10.78 -5.24 29.43
C GLN A 457 12.18 -5.27 28.80
N TRP A 458 12.59 -4.18 28.17
CA TRP A 458 14.01 -3.86 27.94
C TRP A 458 14.44 -2.76 28.91
N ARG A 459 15.54 -3.00 29.61
CA ARG A 459 16.13 -2.01 30.53
C ARG A 459 17.21 -1.20 29.84
N CYS A 460 17.28 0.07 30.18
CA CYS A 460 18.34 0.97 29.75
C CYS A 460 19.66 0.58 30.46
N ASN A 461 20.60 0.02 29.69
CA ASN A 461 21.94 -0.37 30.18
C ASN A 461 22.98 0.77 30.05
N LEU A 462 22.56 2.03 29.89
CA LEU A 462 23.49 3.16 29.80
C LEU A 462 24.21 3.35 31.14
N LYS A 463 25.53 3.16 31.14
CA LYS A 463 26.37 3.48 32.30
C LYS A 463 26.22 4.98 32.64
N PRO A 464 26.00 5.36 33.92
CA PRO A 464 25.69 6.74 34.32
C PRO A 464 26.65 7.82 33.80
N TRP A 465 27.92 7.45 33.51
CA TRP A 465 28.94 8.37 33.03
C TRP A 465 28.73 8.85 31.57
N LYS A 466 27.91 8.19 30.75
CA LYS A 466 27.72 8.54 29.32
C LYS A 466 26.41 9.27 28.99
N SER A 467 25.44 9.37 29.91
CA SER A 467 24.22 10.15 29.71
C SER A 467 23.98 11.09 30.88
N LYS A 468 23.66 12.36 30.58
CA LYS A 468 23.21 13.34 31.60
C LYS A 468 21.79 13.09 32.11
N ARG A 469 21.04 12.12 31.56
CA ARG A 469 19.66 11.79 31.96
C ARG A 469 19.37 10.29 31.81
N VAL A 470 19.18 9.60 32.94
CA VAL A 470 18.26 8.46 32.99
C VAL A 470 16.88 9.05 33.26
N HIS A 471 15.89 8.73 32.43
CA HIS A 471 14.56 9.31 32.57
C HIS A 471 13.75 8.60 33.67
N GLY A 472 13.11 9.36 34.55
CA GLY A 472 12.55 8.85 35.81
C GLY A 472 11.26 8.02 35.70
N PHE A 473 10.67 7.89 34.51
CA PHE A 473 9.41 7.17 34.29
C PHE A 473 9.55 6.19 33.10
N PRO A 474 9.13 4.92 33.26
CA PRO A 474 9.17 3.93 32.18
C PRO A 474 8.14 4.23 31.09
N ILE A 475 8.37 3.68 29.90
CA ILE A 475 7.46 3.77 28.75
C ILE A 475 6.74 2.44 28.53
N LEU A 476 5.40 2.46 28.57
CA LEU A 476 4.53 1.35 28.19
C LEU A 476 4.07 1.51 26.73
N LEU A 477 4.34 0.47 25.94
CA LEU A 477 4.04 0.36 24.52
C LEU A 477 2.85 -0.61 24.34
N LEU A 478 1.81 -0.15 23.63
CA LEU A 478 0.57 -0.89 23.42
C LEU A 478 0.32 -1.13 21.92
N ASN A 479 0.59 -2.35 21.47
CA ASN A 479 0.53 -2.74 20.06
C ASN A 479 -0.89 -2.74 19.46
N GLY A 480 -0.93 -2.81 18.12
CA GLY A 480 -2.15 -3.05 17.35
C GLY A 480 -2.64 -4.50 17.42
N HIS A 481 -3.68 -4.82 16.63
CA HIS A 481 -4.23 -6.17 16.59
C HIS A 481 -3.25 -7.15 15.95
N SER A 482 -2.65 -8.03 16.75
CA SER A 482 -1.74 -9.09 16.29
C SER A 482 -0.53 -8.60 15.47
N THR A 483 -0.05 -7.38 15.73
CA THR A 483 1.08 -6.75 15.03
C THR A 483 2.10 -6.13 15.98
N GLU A 484 3.35 -6.57 15.93
CA GLU A 484 4.46 -5.86 16.55
C GLU A 484 4.76 -4.57 15.77
N SER A 485 4.53 -3.43 16.40
CA SER A 485 4.60 -2.10 15.77
C SER A 485 5.84 -1.30 16.18
N PHE A 486 6.42 -1.62 17.34
CA PHE A 486 7.48 -0.83 17.99
C PHE A 486 8.84 -1.54 18.04
N TYR A 487 8.83 -2.86 17.91
CA TYR A 487 10.00 -3.74 17.85
C TYR A 487 9.97 -4.43 16.49
N LEU A 488 10.98 -4.21 15.65
CA LEU A 488 11.05 -4.78 14.31
C LEU A 488 12.40 -5.49 14.09
N PRO A 489 12.41 -6.71 13.52
CA PRO A 489 13.64 -7.49 13.32
C PRO A 489 14.48 -7.01 12.12
N THR A 490 13.87 -6.25 11.20
CA THR A 490 14.45 -5.83 9.90
C THR A 490 14.73 -4.33 9.79
N GLU A 491 14.16 -3.51 10.68
CA GLU A 491 14.39 -2.07 10.75
C GLU A 491 15.46 -1.81 11.84
N PRO A 492 16.64 -1.24 11.54
CA PRO A 492 17.69 -1.00 12.54
C PRO A 492 17.42 0.19 13.49
N THR A 493 16.44 1.04 13.16
CA THR A 493 16.07 2.26 13.89
C THR A 493 14.57 2.30 14.23
N ASP A 494 14.11 1.25 14.93
CA ASP A 494 12.77 1.17 15.51
C ASP A 494 12.62 1.99 16.81
N LEU A 495 11.38 2.14 17.27
CA LEU A 495 11.04 2.94 18.44
C LEU A 495 11.66 2.39 19.73
N VAL A 496 11.69 1.06 19.96
CA VAL A 496 12.27 0.49 21.18
C VAL A 496 13.77 0.80 21.26
N ARG A 497 14.52 0.63 20.17
CA ARG A 497 15.95 0.99 20.15
C ARG A 497 16.17 2.49 20.37
N THR A 498 15.41 3.36 19.72
CA THR A 498 15.53 4.82 19.93
C THR A 498 15.24 5.22 21.37
N LEU A 499 14.20 4.68 21.99
CA LEU A 499 13.86 5.01 23.39
C LEU A 499 14.90 4.51 24.40
N LEU A 500 15.51 3.35 24.14
CA LEU A 500 16.61 2.82 24.96
C LEU A 500 17.89 3.66 24.80
N GLU A 501 18.17 4.17 23.59
CA GLU A 501 19.30 5.07 23.31
C GLU A 501 19.12 6.46 23.97
N GLU A 502 17.88 6.96 24.04
CA GLU A 502 17.51 8.18 24.79
C GLU A 502 17.37 7.97 26.31
N GLY A 503 17.62 6.76 26.82
CA GLY A 503 17.73 6.50 28.26
C GLY A 503 16.43 6.19 29.00
N TYR A 504 15.43 5.63 28.31
CA TYR A 504 14.17 5.16 28.90
C TYR A 504 14.15 3.63 29.07
N ASP A 505 13.54 3.16 30.15
CA ASP A 505 13.11 1.76 30.27
C ASP A 505 11.82 1.55 29.46
N THR A 506 11.79 0.54 28.59
CA THR A 506 10.66 0.26 27.69
C THR A 506 9.98 -1.06 28.02
N TRP A 507 8.64 -1.05 28.01
CA TRP A 507 7.77 -2.16 28.34
C TRP A 507 6.76 -2.37 27.19
N ASN A 508 6.77 -3.51 26.52
CA ASN A 508 5.84 -3.84 25.44
C ASN A 508 4.79 -4.87 25.91
N LEU A 509 3.51 -4.49 25.89
CA LEU A 509 2.42 -5.35 26.36
C LEU A 509 1.95 -6.30 25.24
N LEU A 510 2.23 -7.58 25.44
CA LEU A 510 1.73 -8.66 24.59
C LEU A 510 0.33 -9.05 25.09
N THR A 511 -0.67 -8.27 24.68
CA THR A 511 -2.11 -8.46 25.01
C THR A 511 -2.64 -9.83 24.57
N ARG A 512 -3.88 -10.17 24.97
CA ARG A 512 -4.66 -11.33 24.47
C ARG A 512 -4.90 -11.39 22.95
N THR A 513 -4.45 -10.37 22.20
CA THR A 513 -4.43 -10.33 20.72
C THR A 513 -3.11 -10.81 20.12
N HIS A 514 -2.03 -10.88 20.91
CA HIS A 514 -0.73 -11.32 20.45
C HIS A 514 -0.75 -12.84 20.18
N PRO A 515 -0.09 -13.36 19.12
CA PRO A 515 -0.15 -14.79 18.78
C PRO A 515 0.26 -15.76 19.89
N GLN A 516 1.11 -15.35 20.83
CA GLN A 516 1.49 -16.16 21.99
C GLN A 516 0.34 -16.37 22.99
N HIS A 517 -0.63 -15.45 23.04
CA HIS A 517 -1.72 -15.38 24.02
C HIS A 517 -3.10 -15.38 23.35
N ALA A 518 -3.19 -15.98 22.16
CA ALA A 518 -4.30 -15.80 21.23
C ALA A 518 -5.66 -16.28 21.79
N SER A 519 -6.44 -15.34 22.35
CA SER A 519 -7.82 -15.62 22.78
C SER A 519 -8.76 -15.64 21.57
N ASN A 520 -9.71 -16.58 21.58
CA ASN A 520 -10.73 -16.71 20.54
C ASN A 520 -12.06 -16.04 20.90
N LYS A 521 -12.18 -15.53 22.13
CA LYS A 521 -13.39 -14.94 22.69
C LYS A 521 -12.99 -13.78 23.59
N PHE A 522 -12.93 -12.58 23.02
CA PHE A 522 -12.67 -11.34 23.73
C PHE A 522 -13.21 -10.16 22.92
N THR A 523 -13.29 -9.01 23.57
CA THR A 523 -13.60 -7.69 23.03
C THR A 523 -12.42 -6.75 23.31
N ILE A 524 -12.35 -5.62 22.59
CA ILE A 524 -11.31 -4.61 22.86
C ILE A 524 -11.47 -4.02 24.28
N GLU A 525 -12.68 -4.04 24.83
CA GLU A 525 -12.94 -3.65 26.23
C GLU A 525 -12.22 -4.56 27.23
N ASP A 526 -12.04 -5.85 26.94
CA ASP A 526 -11.38 -6.77 27.88
C ASP A 526 -9.87 -6.46 28.01
N ILE A 527 -9.26 -6.00 26.91
CA ILE A 527 -7.87 -5.47 26.92
C ILE A 527 -7.79 -4.24 27.84
N ALA A 528 -8.80 -3.37 27.77
CA ALA A 528 -8.88 -2.15 28.57
C ALA A 528 -9.16 -2.42 30.06
N LYS A 529 -10.02 -3.40 30.36
CA LYS A 529 -10.46 -3.79 31.70
C LYS A 529 -9.45 -4.64 32.46
N PHE A 530 -8.67 -5.46 31.76
CA PHE A 530 -7.87 -6.51 32.39
C PHE A 530 -6.40 -6.55 31.96
N ASP A 531 -6.09 -6.42 30.66
CA ASP A 531 -4.70 -6.54 30.17
C ASP A 531 -3.85 -5.31 30.56
N ILE A 532 -4.34 -4.10 30.25
CA ILE A 532 -3.61 -2.85 30.53
C ILE A 532 -3.43 -2.63 32.04
N PRO A 533 -4.46 -2.80 32.90
CA PRO A 533 -4.28 -2.70 34.35
C PRO A 533 -3.26 -3.70 34.90
N ALA A 534 -3.25 -4.96 34.43
CA ALA A 534 -2.26 -5.96 34.88
C ALA A 534 -0.82 -5.54 34.54
N ALA A 535 -0.59 -4.95 33.36
CA ALA A 535 0.71 -4.43 32.97
C ALA A 535 1.15 -3.23 33.82
N ILE A 536 0.24 -2.28 34.07
CA ILE A 536 0.51 -1.10 34.90
C ILE A 536 0.82 -1.51 36.34
N THR A 537 0.04 -2.41 36.93
CA THR A 537 0.32 -2.96 38.27
C THR A 537 1.71 -3.59 38.32
N LYS A 538 2.11 -4.39 37.32
CA LYS A 538 3.44 -5.00 37.29
C LYS A 538 4.58 -3.97 37.23
N ILE A 539 4.39 -2.89 36.46
CA ILE A 539 5.36 -1.78 36.40
C ILE A 539 5.43 -1.09 37.77
N GLN A 540 4.30 -0.88 38.44
CA GLN A 540 4.24 -0.27 39.78
C GLN A 540 4.83 -1.16 40.89
N GLU A 541 4.71 -2.49 40.80
CA GLU A 541 5.41 -3.42 41.71
C GLU A 541 6.94 -3.26 41.65
N LEU A 542 7.49 -3.00 40.45
CA LEU A 542 8.93 -3.03 40.21
C LEU A 542 9.59 -1.64 40.25
N HIS A 543 8.87 -0.59 39.90
CA HIS A 543 9.35 0.80 39.95
C HIS A 543 8.78 1.59 41.15
N GLY A 544 7.83 1.03 41.90
CA GLY A 544 7.20 1.63 43.08
C GLY A 544 5.79 2.20 42.79
N PRO A 545 4.89 2.22 43.79
CA PRO A 545 3.46 2.49 43.60
C PRO A 545 3.13 3.92 43.18
N LYS A 546 4.04 4.88 43.38
CA LYS A 546 3.89 6.28 42.95
C LYS A 546 4.48 6.55 41.55
N THR A 547 5.00 5.54 40.87
CA THR A 547 5.58 5.67 39.54
C THR A 547 4.50 6.02 38.53
N LYS A 548 4.76 7.09 37.77
CA LYS A 548 4.01 7.43 36.56
C LYS A 548 4.63 6.74 35.36
N ILE A 549 3.81 6.48 34.33
CA ILE A 549 4.19 5.72 33.16
C ILE A 549 3.87 6.56 31.91
N HIS A 550 4.82 6.69 31.00
CA HIS A 550 4.56 7.26 29.67
C HIS A 550 3.92 6.16 28.80
N VAL A 551 2.84 6.44 28.09
CA VAL A 551 2.13 5.44 27.28
C VAL A 551 2.17 5.82 25.80
N ILE A 552 2.61 4.90 24.94
CA ILE A 552 2.55 5.02 23.47
C ILE A 552 1.72 3.86 22.93
N ALA A 553 0.65 4.17 22.19
CA ALA A 553 -0.36 3.18 21.82
C ALA A 553 -0.75 3.26 20.34
N HIS A 554 -0.85 2.10 19.69
CA HIS A 554 -1.13 1.99 18.26
C HIS A 554 -2.38 1.15 17.98
N CYS A 555 -3.19 1.58 17.01
CA CYS A 555 -4.37 0.89 16.50
C CYS A 555 -5.32 0.42 17.63
N VAL A 556 -5.46 -0.89 17.85
CA VAL A 556 -6.29 -1.47 18.92
C VAL A 556 -5.77 -1.11 20.31
N GLY A 557 -4.46 -1.06 20.52
CA GLY A 557 -3.88 -0.57 21.79
C GLY A 557 -4.27 0.88 22.09
N GLY A 558 -4.30 1.73 21.06
CA GLY A 558 -4.76 3.12 21.16
C GLY A 558 -6.25 3.25 21.50
N LEU A 559 -7.10 2.36 20.98
CA LEU A 559 -8.51 2.30 21.39
C LEU A 559 -8.65 1.76 22.82
N ALA A 560 -7.91 0.71 23.18
CA ALA A 560 -7.99 0.06 24.48
C ALA A 560 -7.55 0.98 25.64
N ILE A 561 -6.46 1.75 25.49
CA ILE A 561 -6.04 2.69 26.55
C ILE A 561 -7.05 3.82 26.77
N ASN A 562 -7.70 4.31 25.70
CA ASN A 562 -8.77 5.29 25.83
C ASN A 562 -9.97 4.71 26.60
N ILE A 563 -10.38 3.47 26.32
CA ILE A 563 -11.41 2.77 27.09
C ILE A 563 -10.95 2.53 28.54
N ALA A 564 -9.68 2.23 28.77
CA ALA A 564 -9.13 1.96 30.10
C ALA A 564 -9.17 3.20 31.01
N LEU A 565 -8.80 4.37 30.47
CA LEU A 565 -8.81 5.64 31.18
C LEU A 565 -10.24 6.18 31.36
N LEU A 566 -11.04 6.24 30.28
CA LEU A 566 -12.40 6.79 30.33
C LEU A 566 -13.39 5.88 31.09
N GLY A 567 -13.14 4.57 31.10
CA GLY A 567 -13.89 3.60 31.91
C GLY A 567 -13.44 3.49 33.36
N GLY A 568 -12.42 4.25 33.78
CA GLY A 568 -11.90 4.23 35.15
C GLY A 568 -11.11 2.98 35.56
N TYR A 569 -10.79 2.10 34.60
CA TYR A 569 -9.99 0.88 34.84
C TYR A 569 -8.50 1.19 35.09
N VAL A 570 -8.04 2.35 34.62
CA VAL A 570 -6.70 2.91 34.90
C VAL A 570 -6.85 4.34 35.40
N SER A 571 -6.23 4.66 36.53
CA SER A 571 -6.17 6.05 37.02
C SER A 571 -5.23 6.90 36.16
N ALA A 572 -5.72 8.04 35.67
CA ALA A 572 -4.91 9.03 34.97
C ALA A 572 -3.73 9.55 35.81
N ALA A 573 -3.80 9.46 37.15
CA ALA A 573 -2.69 9.84 38.03
C ALA A 573 -1.43 8.98 37.82
N HIS A 574 -1.57 7.77 37.29
CA HIS A 574 -0.47 6.86 36.95
C HIS A 574 0.12 7.11 35.56
N VAL A 575 -0.46 8.01 34.75
CA VAL A 575 0.03 8.32 33.40
C VAL A 575 0.84 9.61 33.43
N ALA A 576 2.09 9.55 32.95
CA ALA A 576 2.98 10.72 32.82
C ALA A 576 2.70 11.49 31.52
N SER A 577 2.45 10.76 30.43
CA SER A 577 1.98 11.29 29.15
C SER A 577 1.32 10.17 28.34
N LEU A 578 0.43 10.52 27.42
CA LEU A 578 -0.23 9.58 26.51
C LEU A 578 -0.02 10.02 25.06
N SER A 579 0.42 9.11 24.20
CA SER A 579 0.46 9.27 22.75
C SER A 579 -0.29 8.12 22.09
N CYS A 580 -1.29 8.43 21.27
CA CYS A 580 -2.17 7.44 20.65
C CYS A 580 -2.25 7.67 19.13
N ILE A 581 -2.09 6.59 18.37
CA ILE A 581 -2.33 6.55 16.92
C ILE A 581 -3.40 5.49 16.65
N ASN A 582 -4.65 5.89 16.49
CA ASN A 582 -5.77 5.00 16.22
C ASN A 582 -6.77 5.61 15.23
N SER A 583 -7.59 4.76 14.61
CA SER A 583 -8.70 5.19 13.76
C SER A 583 -10.00 4.59 14.27
N SER A 584 -10.99 5.44 14.51
CA SER A 584 -12.32 5.06 15.01
C SER A 584 -13.34 5.16 13.88
N MET A 585 -13.63 4.04 13.22
CA MET A 585 -14.51 3.98 12.05
C MET A 585 -15.91 3.46 12.40
N PHE A 586 -16.95 4.17 11.93
CA PHE A 586 -18.32 3.65 11.92
C PHE A 586 -18.61 2.90 10.61
N PHE A 587 -18.55 1.56 10.65
CA PHE A 587 -18.72 0.74 9.45
C PHE A 587 -20.20 0.61 9.01
N LYS A 588 -20.55 1.23 7.88
CA LYS A 588 -21.81 0.94 7.19
C LYS A 588 -21.67 -0.26 6.26
N LEU A 589 -21.86 -1.46 6.80
CA LEU A 589 -21.68 -2.73 6.09
C LEU A 589 -22.62 -2.90 4.88
N THR A 590 -22.09 -3.45 3.79
CA THR A 590 -22.90 -3.86 2.63
C THR A 590 -23.72 -5.12 2.95
N THR A 591 -24.79 -5.39 2.20
CA THR A 591 -25.60 -6.61 2.39
C THR A 591 -24.78 -7.89 2.18
N SER A 592 -23.77 -7.87 1.31
CA SER A 592 -22.86 -9.01 1.12
C SER A 592 -21.88 -9.19 2.28
N ALA A 593 -21.34 -8.11 2.86
CA ALA A 593 -20.55 -8.18 4.08
C ALA A 593 -21.39 -8.68 5.27
N LEU A 594 -22.62 -8.17 5.43
CA LEU A 594 -23.56 -8.62 6.45
C LEU A 594 -23.93 -10.11 6.28
N LEU A 595 -24.10 -10.58 5.04
CA LEU A 595 -24.31 -12.02 4.77
C LEU A 595 -23.08 -12.84 5.14
N LYS A 596 -21.86 -12.42 4.75
CA LYS A 596 -20.61 -13.09 5.14
C LYS A 596 -20.44 -13.17 6.66
N MET A 597 -20.82 -12.13 7.41
CA MET A 597 -20.78 -12.11 8.87
C MET A 597 -21.88 -12.98 9.53
N ARG A 598 -23.01 -13.20 8.86
CA ARG A 598 -24.08 -14.11 9.31
C ARG A 598 -23.78 -15.57 9.02
N LEU A 599 -23.01 -15.86 7.96
CA LEU A 599 -22.54 -17.21 7.66
C LEU A 599 -21.47 -17.60 8.69
N PRO A 600 -21.50 -18.82 9.27
CA PRO A 600 -20.56 -19.25 10.30
C PRO A 600 -19.18 -19.64 9.72
N LEU A 601 -18.65 -18.87 8.76
CA LEU A 601 -17.40 -19.17 8.04
C LEU A 601 -16.20 -19.26 9.00
N ILE A 602 -16.09 -18.32 9.95
CA ILE A 602 -15.03 -18.35 10.98
C ILE A 602 -15.24 -19.51 11.97
N PRO A 603 -16.44 -19.71 12.57
CA PRO A 603 -16.69 -20.91 13.38
C PRO A 603 -16.37 -22.24 12.67
N ILE A 604 -16.71 -22.38 11.39
CA ILE A 604 -16.40 -23.58 10.59
C ILE A 604 -14.89 -23.72 10.40
N SER A 605 -14.17 -22.69 9.96
CA SER A 605 -12.72 -22.78 9.78
C SER A 605 -11.99 -23.07 11.10
N MET A 606 -12.43 -22.45 12.21
CA MET A 606 -11.88 -22.70 13.54
C MET A 606 -12.17 -24.13 14.04
N ALA A 607 -13.33 -24.71 13.70
CA ALA A 607 -13.67 -26.10 14.03
C ALA A 607 -12.82 -27.11 13.23
N VAL A 608 -12.55 -26.81 11.95
CA VAL A 608 -11.65 -27.62 11.11
C VAL A 608 -10.23 -27.61 11.69
N LEU A 609 -9.67 -26.42 11.98
CA LEU A 609 -8.32 -26.27 12.56
C LEU A 609 -8.18 -26.98 13.93
N GLY A 610 -9.20 -26.90 14.79
CA GLY A 610 -9.27 -27.66 16.04
C GLY A 610 -8.60 -26.94 17.22
N LYS A 611 -7.62 -27.60 17.85
CA LYS A 611 -6.92 -27.06 19.05
C LYS A 611 -5.91 -25.97 18.67
N ASN A 612 -5.01 -26.25 17.73
CA ASN A 612 -4.22 -25.18 17.11
C ASN A 612 -5.10 -24.45 16.09
N LYS A 613 -5.10 -23.12 16.15
CA LYS A 613 -5.85 -22.23 15.26
C LYS A 613 -4.97 -21.16 14.62
N ILE A 614 -3.68 -21.16 14.94
CA ILE A 614 -2.70 -20.25 14.39
C ILE A 614 -2.23 -20.86 13.08
N ILE A 615 -2.64 -20.28 11.97
CA ILE A 615 -2.15 -20.69 10.65
C ILE A 615 -0.78 -20.06 10.46
N SER A 616 0.27 -20.86 10.58
CA SER A 616 1.65 -20.42 10.33
C SER A 616 1.81 -19.94 8.88
N MET A 617 2.49 -18.81 8.69
CA MET A 617 2.74 -18.23 7.37
C MET A 617 3.79 -19.02 6.56
N SER A 618 4.63 -19.78 7.27
CA SER A 618 5.66 -20.64 6.68
C SER A 618 5.08 -22.03 6.33
N GLU A 619 5.80 -22.75 5.47
CA GLU A 619 5.58 -24.19 5.32
C GLU A 619 6.36 -24.92 6.42
N GLU A 620 5.65 -25.64 7.28
CA GLU A 620 6.25 -26.43 8.36
C GLU A 620 6.23 -27.91 7.97
N PRO A 621 7.33 -28.65 8.12
CA PRO A 621 7.44 -30.04 7.64
C PRO A 621 6.48 -31.01 8.35
N ASN A 622 6.00 -30.65 9.55
CA ASN A 622 5.05 -31.42 10.35
C ASN A 622 3.66 -30.76 10.43
N GLU A 623 3.22 -30.07 9.38
CA GLU A 623 1.89 -29.46 9.34
C GLU A 623 0.75 -30.49 9.42
N SER A 624 -0.20 -30.28 10.34
CA SER A 624 -1.37 -31.15 10.45
C SER A 624 -2.27 -31.09 9.20
N PHE A 625 -2.85 -32.23 8.80
CA PHE A 625 -3.77 -32.33 7.67
C PHE A 625 -4.90 -31.27 7.68
N ARG A 626 -5.38 -30.89 8.86
CA ARG A 626 -6.40 -29.83 9.04
C ARG A 626 -5.90 -28.45 8.60
N HIS A 627 -4.67 -28.11 8.94
CA HIS A 627 -4.05 -26.83 8.55
C HIS A 627 -3.69 -26.87 7.06
N TRP A 628 -3.13 -27.97 6.57
CA TRP A 628 -2.89 -28.20 5.14
C TRP A 628 -4.16 -28.04 4.30
N LEU A 629 -5.29 -28.60 4.75
CA LEU A 629 -6.58 -28.50 4.06
C LEU A 629 -7.07 -27.05 3.99
N VAL A 630 -7.02 -26.31 5.11
CA VAL A 630 -7.44 -24.90 5.15
C VAL A 630 -6.50 -24.04 4.29
N LYS A 631 -5.17 -24.22 4.38
CA LYS A 631 -4.21 -23.54 3.51
C LYS A 631 -4.45 -23.85 2.04
N SER A 632 -4.74 -25.10 1.70
CA SER A 632 -5.04 -25.53 0.32
C SER A 632 -6.32 -24.88 -0.22
N ILE A 633 -7.40 -24.83 0.58
CA ILE A 633 -8.63 -24.12 0.20
C ILE A 633 -8.37 -22.62 -0.01
N VAL A 634 -7.59 -21.99 0.87
CA VAL A 634 -7.20 -20.57 0.76
C VAL A 634 -6.35 -20.32 -0.50
N ARG A 635 -5.39 -21.21 -0.81
CA ARG A 635 -4.59 -21.20 -2.04
C ARG A 635 -5.41 -21.44 -3.31
N LEU A 636 -6.66 -21.88 -3.22
CA LEU A 636 -7.58 -22.00 -4.37
C LEU A 636 -8.47 -20.76 -4.56
N ILE A 637 -8.44 -19.80 -3.64
CA ILE A 637 -9.16 -18.53 -3.79
C ILE A 637 -8.51 -17.72 -4.93
N PRO A 638 -9.28 -17.16 -5.89
CA PRO A 638 -8.74 -16.33 -6.97
C PRO A 638 -8.05 -15.07 -6.45
N GLN A 639 -6.87 -14.78 -6.97
CA GLN A 639 -6.00 -13.65 -6.60
C GLN A 639 -5.52 -12.93 -7.88
N TYR A 640 -5.19 -11.64 -7.79
CA TYR A 640 -4.74 -10.85 -8.94
C TYR A 640 -3.25 -11.05 -9.26
N GLU A 641 -2.46 -11.41 -8.27
CA GLU A 641 -1.01 -11.62 -8.33
C GLU A 641 -0.70 -12.82 -7.44
N ARG A 642 0.35 -13.59 -7.78
CA ARG A 642 0.83 -14.73 -6.97
C ARG A 642 2.35 -14.76 -6.86
N CYS A 643 2.81 -15.30 -5.75
CA CYS A 643 4.21 -15.37 -5.37
C CYS A 643 4.62 -16.80 -5.04
N THR A 644 5.90 -17.16 -5.24
CA THR A 644 6.40 -18.48 -4.84
C THR A 644 6.46 -18.64 -3.31
N LEU A 645 6.36 -17.52 -2.58
CA LEU A 645 6.28 -17.51 -1.13
C LEU A 645 4.88 -17.91 -0.65
N SER A 646 4.77 -19.13 -0.12
CA SER A 646 3.57 -19.69 0.56
C SER A 646 2.83 -18.66 1.42
N GLY A 647 3.55 -17.84 2.19
CA GLY A 647 2.94 -16.84 3.06
C GLY A 647 2.25 -15.69 2.34
N CYS A 648 2.74 -15.28 1.17
CA CYS A 648 2.10 -14.25 0.36
C CYS A 648 0.78 -14.75 -0.22
N ASP A 649 0.78 -15.94 -0.82
CA ASP A 649 -0.41 -16.60 -1.38
C ASP A 649 -1.46 -16.87 -0.29
N LEU A 650 -1.03 -17.21 0.93
CA LEU A 650 -1.90 -17.43 2.08
C LEU A 650 -2.54 -16.13 2.58
N LEU A 651 -1.75 -15.07 2.79
CA LEU A 651 -2.28 -13.74 3.17
C LEU A 651 -3.27 -13.23 2.13
N SER A 652 -2.90 -13.30 0.85
CA SER A 652 -3.71 -12.80 -0.26
C SER A 652 -4.99 -13.61 -0.45
N GLY A 653 -5.00 -14.90 -0.10
CA GLY A 653 -6.22 -15.70 -0.10
C GLY A 653 -7.16 -15.39 1.08
N ILE A 654 -6.64 -15.10 2.27
CA ILE A 654 -7.45 -14.77 3.47
C ILE A 654 -8.03 -13.35 3.37
N PHE A 655 -7.19 -12.37 3.03
CA PHE A 655 -7.52 -10.94 3.11
C PHE A 655 -7.77 -10.28 1.75
N GLY A 656 -7.54 -10.98 0.63
CA GLY A 656 -7.40 -10.37 -0.70
C GLY A 656 -5.98 -9.84 -0.92
N ASN A 657 -5.62 -9.47 -2.17
CA ASN A 657 -4.32 -8.87 -2.48
C ASN A 657 -4.05 -7.62 -1.60
N THR A 658 -3.22 -7.78 -0.58
CA THR A 658 -2.86 -6.71 0.39
C THR A 658 -1.71 -5.83 -0.11
N PHE A 659 -0.93 -6.30 -1.08
CA PHE A 659 0.16 -5.58 -1.71
C PHE A 659 0.29 -5.98 -3.19
N TRP A 660 1.16 -5.26 -3.91
CA TRP A 660 1.57 -5.53 -5.29
C TRP A 660 3.10 -5.57 -5.32
N HIS A 661 3.72 -6.63 -5.84
CA HIS A 661 5.18 -6.80 -5.73
C HIS A 661 5.97 -5.75 -6.52
N ASP A 662 5.40 -5.20 -7.59
CA ASP A 662 5.98 -4.07 -8.32
C ASP A 662 6.12 -2.80 -7.44
N ASN A 663 5.25 -2.62 -6.42
CA ASN A 663 5.31 -1.49 -5.48
C ASN A 663 6.21 -1.74 -4.26
N VAL A 664 6.72 -2.96 -4.07
CA VAL A 664 7.65 -3.27 -2.97
C VAL A 664 9.07 -2.89 -3.39
N THR A 665 9.79 -2.16 -2.53
CA THR A 665 11.18 -1.77 -2.79
C THR A 665 12.10 -3.01 -2.87
N PRO A 666 13.11 -3.04 -3.76
CA PRO A 666 14.01 -4.21 -3.90
C PRO A 666 14.78 -4.62 -2.63
N LYS A 667 14.83 -3.75 -1.61
CA LYS A 667 15.43 -4.03 -0.30
C LYS A 667 14.49 -4.77 0.68
N HIS A 668 13.26 -5.06 0.29
CA HIS A 668 12.24 -5.71 1.14
C HIS A 668 11.44 -6.80 0.38
N SER A 669 11.91 -7.19 -0.81
CA SER A 669 11.29 -8.19 -1.69
C SER A 669 12.03 -9.51 -1.67
#